data_AF-A0A968GC92-F1
#
_entry.id   AF-A0A968GC92-F1
#
_cell.length_a   1.000
_cell.length_b   1.000
_cell.length_c   1.000
_cell.angle_alpha   90.00
_cell.angle_beta   90.00
_cell.angle_gamma   90.00
#
_symmetry.space_group_name_H-M   'P 1'
#
loop_
_entity.id
_entity.type
_entity.pdbx_description
1 polymer ?
#
loop_
_entity_poly.entity_id
_entity_poly.type
_entity_poly.pdbx_seq_one_letter_code
_entity_poly.pdbx_strand_id
1 'polypeptide(L)'
;MAQIKEIFDQNFLEYASYVIKDRAIPDIADGLKPVQRRILYTLYRMDDGTTHKVAAVIGQTMFLHPHGDASIYEALVTLANKDLFIEKQGNFGNIFTGDSAAAARYIECALKPFAKEILFKDEITEFTPSYDGKMQEPTTLPAKIPLALVLGAEGIAVGMSTRILPHNLTEVIQAVRSALRGEEFTLYPDFLTGGLIDVSDYKDGLGKIVSRARLDVTDSKRIVVRELAFGTTCESLISSIEDATRKGKLKIGSISDYTSGAVEIEIELPRGVHADDVVPALYAFTKCEVTHHVHCLLIVDRKPKIMTITDVVAYHATHIQELLKQELEVEQGELLHKIRVRTLERIFIEEKLYKKLEMLRSVKEMQEYLHHAFKPFSVKEYEGDLTDEDIERLLQIPIRRISLFDIEKNQKELTTMQKRLRVIAGYLKNLVGYALDYLDTLLQSESAQSPRKTEVTSLDRIEYKAVALRNLKLRYDEKEGYLGTDLSSGEIIAECSEYDRIFYVAADTLYRTIELPKKLFIGKKVLYITVFDKKQMADQVFNIVYKHKETGYAYLKRFRMNQWMLGKSYGPLLPTQGQLMHFFIGENWQLTPVYKESSLLREDESFHTSDYLIKGSNTQGVRLKAKVISKVKIKEKNKDK
;
A
#
# COMPACT_ATOMS: atom_id res chain seq x y z
N MET A 1 -31.13 -18.59 25.44
CA MET A 1 -29.72 -18.43 24.99
C MET A 1 -29.51 -18.92 23.56
N ALA A 2 -29.97 -20.13 23.19
CA ALA A 2 -29.83 -20.63 21.80
C ALA A 2 -30.43 -19.69 20.73
N GLN A 3 -31.65 -19.17 20.97
CA GLN A 3 -32.32 -18.25 20.05
C GLN A 3 -31.62 -16.88 19.91
N ILE A 4 -30.96 -16.38 20.96
CA ILE A 4 -30.19 -15.13 20.90
C ILE A 4 -28.93 -15.33 20.06
N LYS A 5 -28.26 -16.47 20.24
CA LYS A 5 -27.07 -16.82 19.46
C LYS A 5 -27.42 -16.91 17.97
N GLU A 6 -28.51 -17.58 17.63
CA GLU A 6 -28.97 -17.72 16.23
C GLU A 6 -29.30 -16.38 15.59
N ILE A 7 -30.03 -15.49 16.29
CA ILE A 7 -30.31 -14.13 15.81
C ILE A 7 -29.01 -13.32 15.63
N PHE A 8 -28.08 -13.44 16.57
CA PHE A 8 -26.80 -12.71 16.49
C PHE A 8 -25.95 -13.22 15.33
N ASP A 9 -25.81 -14.54 15.19
CA ASP A 9 -25.05 -15.18 14.12
C ASP A 9 -25.65 -14.81 12.75
N GLN A 10 -26.98 -14.85 12.59
CA GLN A 10 -27.65 -14.47 11.35
C GLN A 10 -27.43 -12.99 11.01
N ASN A 11 -27.75 -12.07 11.94
CA ASN A 11 -27.62 -10.64 11.69
C ASN A 11 -26.17 -10.24 11.43
N PHE A 12 -25.22 -10.86 12.14
CA PHE A 12 -23.79 -10.61 11.93
C PHE A 12 -23.32 -11.13 10.57
N LEU A 13 -23.78 -12.32 10.14
CA LEU A 13 -23.46 -12.87 8.82
C LEU A 13 -24.03 -12.02 7.68
N GLU A 14 -25.27 -11.54 7.81
CA GLU A 14 -25.90 -10.65 6.83
C GLU A 14 -25.14 -9.32 6.72
N TYR A 15 -24.84 -8.70 7.86
CA TYR A 15 -24.03 -7.47 7.91
C TYR A 15 -22.63 -7.68 7.33
N ALA A 16 -21.94 -8.75 7.73
CA ALA A 16 -20.60 -9.05 7.24
C ALA A 16 -20.60 -9.28 5.72
N SER A 17 -21.56 -10.07 5.21
CA SER A 17 -21.70 -10.30 3.77
C SER A 17 -21.94 -9.00 3.01
N TYR A 18 -22.83 -8.13 3.51
CA TYR A 18 -23.10 -6.83 2.90
C TYR A 18 -21.85 -5.94 2.87
N VAL A 19 -21.11 -5.82 3.99
CA VAL A 19 -19.91 -4.98 4.06
C VAL A 19 -18.80 -5.49 3.12
N ILE A 20 -18.65 -6.81 3.02
CA ILE A 20 -17.66 -7.46 2.16
C ILE A 20 -17.97 -7.20 0.68
N LYS A 21 -19.22 -7.42 0.25
CA LYS A 21 -19.61 -7.37 -1.17
C LYS A 21 -19.96 -5.97 -1.66
N ASP A 22 -20.69 -5.21 -0.86
CA ASP A 22 -21.37 -3.99 -1.32
C ASP A 22 -20.71 -2.70 -0.81
N ARG A 23 -19.52 -2.78 -0.19
CA ARG A 23 -18.84 -1.60 0.34
C ARG A 23 -17.33 -1.58 0.17
N ALA A 24 -16.63 -2.59 0.70
CA ALA A 24 -15.20 -2.47 0.97
C ALA A 24 -14.29 -2.98 -0.16
N ILE A 25 -14.67 -4.05 -0.85
CA ILE A 25 -13.82 -4.78 -1.78
C ILE A 25 -14.32 -4.53 -3.22
N PRO A 26 -13.43 -4.23 -4.19
CA PRO A 26 -13.83 -4.08 -5.58
C PRO A 26 -14.16 -5.43 -6.23
N ASP A 27 -14.98 -5.38 -7.28
CA ASP A 27 -15.25 -6.53 -8.14
C ASP A 27 -14.10 -6.75 -9.14
N ILE A 28 -13.80 -8.00 -9.50
CA ILE A 28 -12.79 -8.30 -10.50
C ILE A 28 -13.20 -7.81 -11.90
N ALA A 29 -14.49 -7.82 -12.24
CA ALA A 29 -14.95 -7.50 -13.60
C ALA A 29 -14.64 -6.06 -14.00
N ASP A 30 -14.85 -5.12 -13.07
CA ASP A 30 -14.64 -3.70 -13.32
C ASP A 30 -13.60 -3.03 -12.42
N GLY A 31 -13.13 -3.70 -11.37
CA GLY A 31 -12.17 -3.15 -10.44
C GLY A 31 -12.67 -1.99 -9.58
N LEU A 32 -13.98 -1.75 -9.55
CA LEU A 32 -14.59 -0.61 -8.87
C LEU A 32 -15.32 -1.02 -7.59
N LYS A 33 -15.29 -0.14 -6.59
CA LYS A 33 -16.22 -0.22 -5.47
C LYS A 33 -17.61 0.25 -5.89
N PRO A 34 -18.69 -0.19 -5.22
CA PRO A 34 -20.05 0.21 -5.58
C PRO A 34 -20.28 1.73 -5.62
N VAL A 35 -19.68 2.50 -4.71
CA VAL A 35 -19.77 3.98 -4.74
C VAL A 35 -19.13 4.57 -5.99
N GLN A 36 -17.98 4.06 -6.42
CA GLN A 36 -17.26 4.54 -7.61
C GLN A 36 -18.05 4.21 -8.89
N ARG A 37 -18.59 2.98 -8.97
CA ARG A 37 -19.46 2.52 -10.06
C ARG A 37 -20.68 3.42 -10.21
N ARG A 38 -21.38 3.71 -9.11
CA ARG A 38 -22.58 4.56 -9.10
C ARG A 38 -22.28 6.01 -9.49
N ILE A 39 -21.14 6.57 -9.08
CA ILE A 39 -20.70 7.91 -9.50
C ILE A 39 -20.47 7.95 -11.01
N LEU A 40 -19.70 7.01 -11.55
CA LEU A 40 -19.39 6.96 -12.99
C LEU A 40 -20.67 6.74 -13.82
N TYR A 41 -21.56 5.85 -13.39
CA TYR A 41 -22.84 5.62 -14.05
C TYR A 41 -23.77 6.83 -13.99
N THR A 42 -23.78 7.56 -12.87
CA THR A 42 -24.56 8.81 -12.75
C THR A 42 -24.02 9.87 -13.72
N LEU A 43 -22.71 10.02 -13.82
CA LEU A 43 -22.08 10.91 -14.80
C LEU A 43 -22.41 10.51 -16.24
N TYR A 44 -22.37 9.22 -16.56
CA TYR A 44 -22.76 8.70 -17.89
C TYR A 44 -24.21 9.03 -18.23
N ARG A 45 -25.14 8.88 -17.27
CA ARG A 45 -26.55 9.22 -17.47
C ARG A 45 -26.85 10.71 -17.61
N MET A 46 -26.02 11.55 -16.98
CA MET A 46 -26.17 13.00 -17.03
C MET A 46 -25.48 13.61 -18.24
N ASP A 47 -24.60 12.86 -18.91
CA ASP A 47 -23.72 13.33 -19.96
C ASP A 47 -24.48 14.00 -21.11
N ASP A 48 -24.30 15.32 -21.22
CA ASP A 48 -24.78 16.15 -22.32
C ASP A 48 -23.63 16.81 -23.09
N GLY A 49 -22.38 16.37 -22.83
CA GLY A 49 -21.16 16.93 -23.37
C GLY A 49 -20.65 18.18 -22.63
N THR A 50 -21.28 18.57 -21.52
CA THR A 50 -20.85 19.69 -20.67
C THR A 50 -20.46 19.26 -19.26
N THR A 51 -19.85 20.17 -18.50
CA THR A 51 -19.51 19.95 -17.09
C THR A 51 -20.72 20.18 -16.20
N HIS A 52 -20.89 19.31 -15.20
CA HIS A 52 -21.96 19.44 -14.21
C HIS A 52 -21.39 19.81 -12.85
N LYS A 53 -22.14 20.63 -12.08
CA LYS A 53 -21.80 20.91 -10.68
C LYS A 53 -21.71 19.59 -9.90
N VAL A 54 -20.62 19.42 -9.15
CA VAL A 54 -20.42 18.21 -8.34
C VAL A 54 -21.56 18.01 -7.33
N ALA A 55 -22.13 19.10 -6.80
CA ALA A 55 -23.31 19.03 -5.93
C ALA A 55 -24.52 18.37 -6.62
N ALA A 56 -24.73 18.60 -7.93
CA ALA A 56 -25.82 17.97 -8.68
C ALA A 56 -25.54 16.47 -8.90
N VAL A 57 -24.31 16.11 -9.23
CA VAL A 57 -23.88 14.72 -9.41
C VAL A 57 -24.04 13.92 -8.12
N ILE A 58 -23.66 14.50 -6.97
CA ILE A 58 -23.86 13.89 -5.66
C ILE A 58 -25.35 13.66 -5.40
N GLY A 59 -26.19 14.69 -5.59
CA GLY A 59 -27.63 14.59 -5.38
C GLY A 59 -28.28 13.48 -6.22
N GLN A 60 -27.86 13.32 -7.48
CA GLN A 60 -28.33 12.23 -8.34
C GLN A 60 -27.78 10.86 -7.91
N THR A 61 -26.51 10.79 -7.53
CA THR A 61 -25.88 9.55 -7.06
C THR A 61 -26.51 9.04 -5.77
N MET A 62 -27.04 9.93 -4.92
CA MET A 62 -27.75 9.55 -3.68
C MET A 62 -29.00 8.70 -3.94
N PHE A 63 -29.64 8.81 -5.12
CA PHE A 63 -30.73 7.90 -5.50
C PHE A 63 -30.26 6.44 -5.68
N LEU A 64 -28.95 6.23 -5.88
CA LEU A 64 -28.34 4.91 -5.98
C LEU A 64 -27.53 4.55 -4.73
N HIS A 65 -27.03 5.54 -3.98
CA HIS A 65 -26.11 5.33 -2.85
C HIS A 65 -26.62 5.97 -1.55
N PRO A 66 -27.28 5.19 -0.65
CA PRO A 66 -27.96 5.72 0.53
C PRO A 66 -27.03 5.95 1.76
N HIS A 67 -25.75 6.27 1.55
CA HIS A 67 -24.74 6.36 2.64
C HIS A 67 -24.23 7.79 2.91
N GLY A 68 -24.95 8.79 2.41
CA GLY A 68 -24.66 10.22 2.66
C GLY A 68 -23.80 10.87 1.59
N ASP A 69 -23.99 12.18 1.45
CA ASP A 69 -23.36 13.05 0.46
C ASP A 69 -21.84 13.15 0.62
N ALA A 70 -21.34 13.23 1.86
CA ALA A 70 -19.92 13.35 2.16
C ALA A 70 -19.10 12.17 1.60
N SER A 71 -19.61 10.94 1.73
CA SER A 71 -18.93 9.74 1.24
C SER A 71 -18.84 9.70 -0.29
N ILE A 72 -19.87 10.20 -0.98
CA ILE A 72 -19.92 10.29 -2.44
C ILE A 72 -18.97 11.39 -2.91
N TYR A 73 -18.96 12.55 -2.23
CA TYR A 73 -18.06 13.66 -2.52
C TYR A 73 -16.59 13.23 -2.45
N GLU A 74 -16.18 12.61 -1.34
CA GLU A 74 -14.80 12.13 -1.17
C GLU A 74 -14.40 11.11 -2.23
N ALA A 75 -15.28 10.16 -2.54
CA ALA A 75 -15.05 9.16 -3.58
C ALA A 75 -14.93 9.80 -4.97
N LEU A 76 -15.76 10.79 -5.29
CA LEU A 76 -15.73 11.52 -6.57
C LEU A 76 -14.44 12.32 -6.71
N VAL A 77 -14.06 13.09 -5.69
CA VAL A 77 -12.81 13.87 -5.69
C VAL A 77 -11.60 12.95 -5.84
N THR A 78 -11.59 11.83 -5.11
CA THR A 78 -10.51 10.83 -5.21
C THR A 78 -10.40 10.27 -6.63
N LEU A 79 -11.54 9.94 -7.26
CA LEU A 79 -11.58 9.39 -8.61
C LEU A 79 -11.20 10.43 -9.66
N ALA A 80 -11.62 11.69 -9.48
CA ALA A 80 -11.24 12.81 -10.35
C ALA A 80 -9.74 13.12 -10.30
N ASN A 81 -9.11 13.01 -9.13
CA ASN A 81 -7.67 13.21 -8.98
C ASN A 81 -6.80 12.08 -9.54
N LYS A 82 -7.41 11.00 -10.07
CA LYS A 82 -6.71 10.01 -10.90
C LYS A 82 -6.53 10.49 -12.34
N ASP A 83 -7.22 11.57 -12.72
CA ASP A 83 -7.15 12.22 -14.04
C ASP A 83 -7.42 11.31 -15.25
N LEU A 84 -8.03 10.13 -15.01
CA LEU A 84 -8.28 9.12 -16.04
C LEU A 84 -9.69 9.18 -16.62
N PHE A 85 -10.71 9.22 -15.77
CA PHE A 85 -12.11 9.08 -16.20
C PHE A 85 -12.93 10.36 -16.13
N ILE A 86 -12.56 11.26 -15.23
CA ILE A 86 -13.35 12.45 -14.91
C ILE A 86 -12.56 13.67 -15.33
N GLU A 87 -13.17 14.51 -16.15
CA GLU A 87 -12.72 15.86 -16.41
C GLU A 87 -13.15 16.74 -15.24
N LYS A 88 -12.24 17.62 -14.79
CA LYS A 88 -12.43 18.41 -13.57
C LYS A 88 -12.23 19.90 -13.85
N GLN A 89 -13.13 20.73 -13.33
CA GLN A 89 -13.05 22.18 -13.40
C GLN A 89 -13.21 22.80 -12.02
N GLY A 90 -12.24 23.63 -11.64
CA GLY A 90 -12.11 24.20 -10.29
C GLY A 90 -11.07 23.49 -9.43
N ASN A 91 -11.05 23.78 -8.13
CA ASN A 91 -10.05 23.25 -7.20
C ASN A 91 -10.50 21.91 -6.58
N PHE A 92 -9.95 20.80 -7.07
CA PHE A 92 -10.18 19.43 -6.56
C PHE A 92 -9.17 19.02 -5.47
N GLY A 93 -8.50 19.99 -4.84
CA GLY A 93 -7.47 19.75 -3.85
C GLY A 93 -6.13 19.42 -4.51
N ASN A 94 -5.12 19.20 -3.67
CA ASN A 94 -3.77 18.90 -4.14
C ASN A 94 -3.23 17.66 -3.41
N ILE A 95 -2.90 16.63 -4.20
CA ILE A 95 -2.40 15.34 -3.72
C ILE A 95 -1.03 15.44 -3.03
N PHE A 96 -0.25 16.48 -3.34
CA PHE A 96 1.09 16.68 -2.80
C PHE A 96 1.04 17.43 -1.46
N THR A 97 0.31 18.54 -1.39
CA THR A 97 0.23 19.36 -0.16
C THR A 97 -0.70 18.72 0.88
N GLY A 98 -1.79 18.07 0.43
CA GLY A 98 -2.86 17.60 1.30
C GLY A 98 -4.05 18.55 1.36
N ASP A 99 -4.04 19.62 0.57
CA ASP A 99 -5.14 20.59 0.52
C ASP A 99 -6.45 19.92 0.10
N SER A 100 -7.49 20.16 0.89
CA SER A 100 -8.82 19.65 0.62
C SER A 100 -9.42 20.31 -0.63
N ALA A 101 -10.25 19.56 -1.36
CA ALA A 101 -11.02 20.09 -2.48
C ALA A 101 -12.01 21.17 -2.03
N ALA A 102 -12.27 22.14 -2.92
CA ALA A 102 -13.28 23.16 -2.69
C ALA A 102 -14.69 22.54 -2.64
N ALA A 103 -15.58 23.12 -1.83
CA ALA A 103 -16.92 22.59 -1.64
C ALA A 103 -17.65 22.31 -2.97
N ALA A 104 -18.45 21.23 -3.01
CA ALA A 104 -19.11 20.69 -4.20
C ALA A 104 -19.92 21.69 -5.06
N ARG A 105 -20.31 22.83 -4.50
CA ARG A 105 -21.00 23.92 -5.22
C ARG A 105 -20.09 24.77 -6.12
N TYR A 106 -18.77 24.74 -5.89
CA TYR A 106 -17.78 25.55 -6.61
C TYR A 106 -17.02 24.78 -7.69
N ILE A 107 -17.11 23.45 -7.69
CA ILE A 107 -16.40 22.58 -8.62
C ILE A 107 -17.36 21.86 -9.55
N GLU A 108 -16.86 21.53 -10.74
CA GLU A 108 -17.62 20.86 -11.79
C GLU A 108 -16.83 19.68 -12.36
N CYS A 109 -17.56 18.69 -12.86
CA CYS A 109 -16.97 17.52 -13.49
C CYS A 109 -17.82 16.96 -14.64
N ALA A 110 -17.15 16.31 -15.58
CA ALA A 110 -17.76 15.57 -16.69
C ALA A 110 -17.06 14.22 -16.90
N LEU A 111 -17.72 13.30 -17.60
CA LEU A 111 -17.12 12.02 -17.97
C LEU A 111 -16.26 12.18 -19.23
N LYS A 112 -14.98 11.78 -19.17
CA LYS A 112 -14.07 11.85 -20.32
C LYS A 112 -14.50 10.86 -21.43
N PRO A 113 -14.25 11.17 -22.72
CA PRO A 113 -14.53 10.24 -23.82
C PRO A 113 -13.91 8.86 -23.63
N PHE A 114 -12.67 8.80 -23.10
CA PHE A 114 -11.98 7.55 -22.78
C PHE A 114 -12.78 6.66 -21.81
N ALA A 115 -13.41 7.26 -20.79
CA ALA A 115 -14.22 6.51 -19.84
C ALA A 115 -15.46 5.91 -20.51
N LYS A 116 -16.10 6.64 -21.42
CA LYS A 116 -17.28 6.18 -22.17
C LYS A 116 -16.96 4.92 -22.97
N GLU A 117 -15.85 4.95 -23.71
CA GLU A 117 -15.43 3.82 -24.55
C GLU A 117 -15.08 2.56 -23.74
N ILE A 118 -14.43 2.75 -22.58
CA ILE A 118 -13.85 1.67 -21.79
C ILE A 118 -14.84 1.03 -20.82
N LEU A 119 -15.81 1.79 -20.30
CA LEU A 119 -16.67 1.38 -19.20
C LEU A 119 -18.13 1.16 -19.59
N PHE A 120 -18.61 1.72 -20.69
CA PHE A 120 -20.05 1.81 -20.95
C PHE A 120 -20.44 1.19 -22.29
N LYS A 121 -21.37 0.24 -22.21
CA LYS A 121 -22.07 -0.32 -23.37
C LYS A 121 -23.41 -0.89 -22.90
N ASP A 122 -24.48 -0.12 -23.09
CA ASP A 122 -25.78 -0.40 -22.47
C ASP A 122 -26.37 -1.75 -22.90
N GLU A 123 -26.11 -2.18 -24.14
CA GLU A 123 -26.68 -3.40 -24.71
C GLU A 123 -26.11 -4.70 -24.11
N ILE A 124 -24.94 -4.62 -23.48
CA ILE A 124 -24.27 -5.77 -22.84
C ILE A 124 -24.16 -5.61 -21.31
N THR A 125 -24.63 -4.49 -20.76
CA THR A 125 -24.55 -4.20 -19.33
C THR A 125 -25.71 -4.85 -18.59
N GLU A 126 -25.42 -5.62 -17.55
CA GLU A 126 -26.44 -6.21 -16.68
C GLU A 126 -26.91 -5.21 -15.62
N PHE A 127 -28.23 -4.94 -15.61
CA PHE A 127 -28.84 -4.02 -14.66
C PHE A 127 -29.61 -4.75 -13.56
N THR A 128 -29.52 -4.21 -12.35
CA THR A 128 -30.31 -4.62 -11.19
C THR A 128 -31.10 -3.45 -10.61
N PRO A 129 -32.26 -3.68 -9.99
CA PRO A 129 -33.00 -2.63 -9.30
C PRO A 129 -32.17 -1.97 -8.20
N SER A 130 -32.31 -0.66 -8.04
CA SER A 130 -31.73 0.12 -6.94
C SER A 130 -32.26 -0.36 -5.58
N TYR A 131 -31.63 0.10 -4.49
CA TYR A 131 -32.02 -0.27 -3.12
C TYR A 131 -33.49 0.06 -2.77
N ASP A 132 -34.09 1.05 -3.46
CA ASP A 132 -35.50 1.44 -3.30
C ASP A 132 -36.40 0.94 -4.44
N GLY A 133 -35.85 0.20 -5.40
CA GLY A 133 -36.55 -0.39 -6.55
C GLY A 133 -37.05 0.62 -7.59
N LYS A 134 -36.70 1.91 -7.49
CA LYS A 134 -37.19 2.96 -8.40
C LYS A 134 -36.32 3.17 -9.63
N MET A 135 -35.04 2.87 -9.54
CA MET A 135 -34.07 3.01 -10.62
C MET A 135 -33.41 1.67 -10.94
N GLN A 136 -32.73 1.62 -12.08
CA GLN A 136 -31.84 0.52 -12.45
C GLN A 136 -30.39 0.98 -12.31
N GLU A 137 -29.55 0.13 -11.73
CA GLU A 137 -28.11 0.33 -11.63
C GLU A 137 -27.32 -0.85 -12.20
N PRO A 138 -26.15 -0.63 -12.81
CA PRO A 138 -25.33 -1.71 -13.33
C PRO A 138 -24.76 -2.56 -12.19
N THR A 139 -24.82 -3.88 -12.34
CA THR A 139 -24.20 -4.83 -11.40
C THR A 139 -22.69 -4.63 -11.40
N THR A 140 -22.11 -4.65 -12.59
CA THR A 140 -20.71 -4.33 -12.93
C THR A 140 -20.71 -3.53 -14.23
N LEU A 141 -19.67 -2.74 -14.45
CA LEU A 141 -19.44 -2.10 -15.75
C LEU A 141 -18.67 -3.05 -16.68
N PRO A 142 -18.94 -3.07 -18.01
CA PRO A 142 -18.17 -3.85 -18.98
C PRO A 142 -16.77 -3.24 -19.20
N ALA A 143 -15.92 -3.26 -18.17
CA ALA A 143 -14.61 -2.64 -18.19
C ALA A 143 -13.64 -3.44 -19.08
N LYS A 144 -13.18 -2.80 -20.16
CA LYS A 144 -12.26 -3.42 -21.14
C LYS A 144 -10.80 -3.53 -20.67
N ILE A 145 -10.46 -2.97 -19.51
CA ILE A 145 -9.12 -2.98 -18.91
C ILE A 145 -9.18 -3.23 -17.39
N PRO A 146 -8.12 -3.77 -16.77
CA PRO A 146 -8.12 -4.12 -15.34
C PRO A 146 -7.98 -2.89 -14.44
N LEU A 147 -9.09 -2.20 -14.15
CA LEU A 147 -9.08 -0.94 -13.42
C LEU A 147 -8.66 -1.07 -11.95
N ALA A 148 -8.84 -2.25 -11.35
CA ALA A 148 -8.36 -2.51 -10.00
C ALA A 148 -6.85 -2.24 -9.91
N LEU A 149 -6.10 -2.58 -10.97
CA LEU A 149 -4.66 -2.38 -11.07
C LEU A 149 -4.32 -0.92 -11.39
N VAL A 150 -5.04 -0.31 -12.34
CA VAL A 150 -4.77 1.07 -12.78
C VAL A 150 -5.05 2.09 -11.66
N LEU A 151 -6.20 1.98 -11.00
CA LEU A 151 -6.61 2.92 -9.95
C LEU A 151 -5.95 2.60 -8.61
N GLY A 152 -5.65 1.33 -8.36
CA GLY A 152 -5.45 0.77 -7.04
C GLY A 152 -6.75 0.70 -6.23
N ALA A 153 -6.71 0.01 -5.11
CA ALA A 153 -7.84 -0.10 -4.20
C ALA A 153 -7.36 -0.33 -2.76
N GLU A 154 -7.97 0.37 -1.81
CA GLU A 154 -7.74 0.12 -0.38
C GLU A 154 -9.08 -0.01 0.32
N GLY A 155 -9.28 -1.08 1.08
CA GLY A 155 -10.56 -1.34 1.74
C GLY A 155 -10.41 -2.28 2.92
N ILE A 156 -11.15 -2.00 3.99
CA ILE A 156 -11.21 -2.83 5.20
C ILE A 156 -12.64 -3.35 5.32
N ALA A 157 -12.79 -4.67 5.38
CA ALA A 157 -14.06 -5.35 5.60
C ALA A 157 -14.01 -6.16 6.90
N VAL A 158 -15.10 -6.86 7.22
CA VAL A 158 -15.16 -7.71 8.42
C VAL A 158 -14.20 -8.88 8.26
N GLY A 159 -13.10 -8.87 9.01
CA GLY A 159 -12.11 -9.95 9.04
C GLY A 159 -11.16 -10.01 7.84
N MET A 160 -11.21 -9.05 6.92
CA MET A 160 -10.35 -9.02 5.73
C MET A 160 -10.05 -7.58 5.27
N SER A 161 -8.99 -7.41 4.50
CA SER A 161 -8.65 -6.13 3.88
C SER A 161 -8.11 -6.36 2.48
N THR A 162 -8.28 -5.36 1.62
CA THR A 162 -7.67 -5.30 0.30
C THR A 162 -6.78 -4.08 0.23
N ARG A 163 -5.58 -4.25 -0.33
CA ARG A 163 -4.66 -3.17 -0.62
C ARG A 163 -3.93 -3.48 -1.91
N ILE A 164 -4.44 -2.91 -2.99
CA ILE A 164 -3.92 -2.98 -4.36
C ILE A 164 -3.30 -1.62 -4.66
N LEU A 165 -2.04 -1.62 -5.08
CA LEU A 165 -1.32 -0.42 -5.45
C LEU A 165 -1.61 -0.06 -6.92
N PRO A 166 -1.69 1.23 -7.28
CA PRO A 166 -1.89 1.65 -8.66
C PRO A 166 -0.70 1.26 -9.55
N HIS A 167 -0.98 1.01 -10.82
CA HIS A 167 -0.03 0.65 -11.87
C HIS A 167 -0.19 1.59 -13.06
N ASN A 168 0.86 1.67 -13.87
CA ASN A 168 0.83 2.44 -15.09
C ASN A 168 -0.14 1.83 -16.12
N LEU A 169 -1.02 2.65 -16.68
CA LEU A 169 -2.05 2.20 -17.62
C LEU A 169 -1.45 1.56 -18.88
N THR A 170 -0.38 2.14 -19.44
CA THR A 170 0.29 1.63 -20.65
C THR A 170 0.84 0.24 -20.41
N GLU A 171 1.54 0.05 -19.29
CA GLU A 171 2.13 -1.24 -18.91
C GLU A 171 1.05 -2.28 -18.64
N VAL A 172 -0.05 -1.89 -17.99
CA VAL A 172 -1.19 -2.76 -17.75
C VAL A 172 -1.83 -3.24 -19.06
N ILE A 173 -2.05 -2.34 -20.03
CA ILE A 173 -2.57 -2.73 -21.35
C ILE A 173 -1.59 -3.66 -22.06
N GLN A 174 -0.29 -3.38 -21.99
CA GLN A 174 0.76 -4.25 -22.54
C GLN A 174 0.75 -5.63 -21.90
N ALA A 175 0.57 -5.73 -20.58
CA ALA A 175 0.46 -7.00 -19.87
C ALA A 175 -0.76 -7.81 -20.31
N VAL A 176 -1.92 -7.17 -20.52
CA VAL A 176 -3.10 -7.85 -21.09
C VAL A 176 -2.81 -8.37 -22.50
N ARG A 177 -2.10 -7.59 -23.33
CA ARG A 177 -1.67 -8.06 -24.68
C ARG A 177 -0.72 -9.27 -24.60
N SER A 178 0.25 -9.26 -23.69
CA SER A 178 1.14 -10.40 -23.46
C SER A 178 0.38 -11.62 -22.97
N ALA A 179 -0.56 -11.45 -22.03
CA ALA A 179 -1.44 -12.52 -21.56
C ALA A 179 -2.29 -13.11 -22.69
N LEU A 180 -2.85 -12.29 -23.59
CA LEU A 180 -3.58 -12.75 -24.78
C LEU A 180 -2.71 -13.59 -25.73
N ARG A 181 -1.40 -13.34 -25.76
CA ARG A 181 -0.42 -14.10 -26.57
C ARG A 181 0.14 -15.32 -25.84
N GLY A 182 -0.16 -15.50 -24.55
CA GLY A 182 0.46 -16.52 -23.71
C GLY A 182 1.92 -16.22 -23.37
N GLU A 183 2.33 -14.95 -23.42
CA GLU A 183 3.66 -14.47 -23.05
C GLU A 183 3.72 -14.13 -21.56
N GLU A 184 4.86 -14.39 -20.91
CA GLU A 184 5.11 -13.93 -19.54
C GLU A 184 5.28 -12.40 -19.51
N PHE A 185 4.83 -11.79 -18.42
CA PHE A 185 4.99 -10.36 -18.17
C PHE A 185 5.31 -10.11 -16.70
N THR A 186 5.73 -8.89 -16.39
CA THR A 186 5.93 -8.44 -15.01
C THR A 186 5.40 -7.04 -14.88
N LEU A 187 4.62 -6.79 -13.83
CA LEU A 187 4.05 -5.49 -13.53
C LEU A 187 4.50 -5.02 -12.16
N TYR A 188 4.87 -3.74 -12.08
CA TYR A 188 5.23 -3.09 -10.84
C TYR A 188 4.40 -1.83 -10.63
N PRO A 189 4.10 -1.45 -9.37
CA PRO A 189 3.35 -0.24 -9.07
C PRO A 189 3.96 1.02 -9.70
N ASP A 190 3.09 1.98 -10.01
CA ASP A 190 3.46 3.32 -10.46
C ASP A 190 2.52 4.35 -9.79
N PHE A 191 3.12 5.37 -9.19
CA PHE A 191 2.45 6.35 -8.36
C PHE A 191 2.43 7.73 -9.02
N LEU A 192 1.32 8.44 -8.82
CA LEU A 192 1.22 9.84 -9.25
C LEU A 192 2.25 10.76 -8.58
N THR A 193 2.70 10.38 -7.38
CA THR A 193 3.73 11.09 -6.60
C THR A 193 5.16 10.86 -7.10
N GLY A 194 5.38 9.88 -7.99
CA GLY A 194 6.70 9.42 -8.38
C GLY A 194 7.43 8.74 -7.20
N GLY A 195 8.70 9.09 -7.02
CA GLY A 195 9.55 8.55 -5.98
C GLY A 195 10.26 7.26 -6.39
N LEU A 196 10.95 6.67 -5.42
CA LEU A 196 11.69 5.42 -5.55
C LEU A 196 10.90 4.27 -4.94
N ILE A 197 10.94 3.10 -5.57
CA ILE A 197 10.32 1.89 -5.01
C ILE A 197 11.25 0.69 -5.04
N ASP A 198 11.25 -0.05 -3.93
CA ASP A 198 11.83 -1.39 -3.83
C ASP A 198 10.71 -2.44 -3.89
N VAL A 199 10.79 -3.29 -4.92
CA VAL A 199 9.82 -4.34 -5.22
C VAL A 199 10.32 -5.75 -4.88
N SER A 200 11.47 -5.88 -4.21
CA SER A 200 12.11 -7.17 -3.90
C SER A 200 11.17 -8.14 -3.16
N ASP A 201 10.31 -7.61 -2.29
CA ASP A 201 9.34 -8.38 -1.51
C ASP A 201 7.90 -8.27 -2.06
N TYR A 202 7.68 -7.75 -3.28
CA TYR A 202 6.33 -7.46 -3.81
C TYR A 202 5.46 -8.71 -4.00
N LYS A 203 6.09 -9.82 -4.41
CA LYS A 203 5.45 -11.14 -4.60
C LYS A 203 4.14 -11.08 -5.38
N ASP A 204 4.17 -10.42 -6.53
CA ASP A 204 3.04 -10.29 -7.46
C ASP A 204 1.73 -9.86 -6.80
N GLY A 205 1.80 -8.85 -5.92
CA GLY A 205 0.63 -8.28 -5.24
C GLY A 205 0.26 -8.91 -3.90
N LEU A 206 1.08 -9.84 -3.36
CA LEU A 206 0.83 -10.56 -2.11
C LEU A 206 1.85 -10.28 -0.99
N GLY A 207 2.81 -9.39 -1.24
CA GLY A 207 3.90 -9.12 -0.32
C GLY A 207 3.90 -7.69 0.21
N LYS A 208 5.04 -7.03 0.09
CA LYS A 208 5.20 -5.64 0.51
C LYS A 208 6.16 -4.93 -0.44
N ILE A 209 6.04 -3.61 -0.48
CA ILE A 209 7.03 -2.74 -1.12
C ILE A 209 7.53 -1.71 -0.12
N VAL A 210 8.68 -1.12 -0.41
CA VAL A 210 9.17 0.06 0.28
C VAL A 210 9.16 1.21 -0.72
N SER A 211 8.48 2.31 -0.37
CA SER A 211 8.47 3.54 -1.15
C SER A 211 9.33 4.58 -0.45
N ARG A 212 10.15 5.30 -1.20
CA ARG A 212 11.13 6.26 -0.67
C ARG A 212 11.03 7.58 -1.45
N ALA A 213 11.08 8.68 -0.71
CA ALA A 213 11.13 10.03 -1.24
C ALA A 213 12.46 10.29 -1.97
N ARG A 214 12.41 11.03 -3.08
CA ARG A 214 13.61 11.45 -3.81
C ARG A 214 14.20 12.69 -3.15
N LEU A 215 15.43 12.55 -2.65
CA LEU A 215 16.18 13.61 -2.01
C LEU A 215 17.29 14.08 -2.95
N ASP A 216 17.41 15.39 -3.09
CA ASP A 216 18.54 16.07 -3.71
C ASP A 216 19.49 16.54 -2.60
N VAL A 217 20.72 16.05 -2.67
CA VAL A 217 21.79 16.27 -1.70
C VAL A 217 23.04 16.88 -2.33
N THR A 218 22.85 17.61 -3.43
CA THR A 218 23.94 18.33 -4.10
C THR A 218 24.66 19.31 -3.18
N ASP A 219 23.98 19.86 -2.17
CA ASP A 219 24.57 20.67 -1.09
C ASP A 219 24.69 19.87 0.22
N SER A 220 25.92 19.80 0.76
CA SER A 220 26.20 19.12 2.05
C SER A 220 25.46 19.69 3.27
N LYS A 221 24.88 20.90 3.17
CA LYS A 221 24.15 21.59 4.25
C LYS A 221 22.66 21.77 3.97
N ARG A 222 22.18 21.38 2.79
CA ARG A 222 20.78 21.52 2.40
C ARG A 222 20.31 20.25 1.70
N ILE A 223 19.24 19.68 2.21
CA ILE A 223 18.56 18.52 1.60
C ILE A 223 17.26 19.02 1.01
N VAL A 224 17.01 18.76 -0.27
CA VAL A 224 15.75 19.14 -0.93
C VAL A 224 14.95 17.88 -1.27
N VAL A 225 13.71 17.79 -0.77
CA VAL A 225 12.78 16.73 -1.16
C VAL A 225 12.13 17.13 -2.49
N ARG A 226 12.36 16.32 -3.54
CA ARG A 226 11.83 16.56 -4.90
C ARG A 226 10.61 15.71 -5.24
N GLU A 227 10.52 14.52 -4.64
CA GLU A 227 9.38 13.60 -4.83
C GLU A 227 9.05 12.96 -3.49
N LEU A 228 7.76 12.74 -3.23
CA LEU A 228 7.27 12.17 -1.98
C LEU A 228 7.21 10.63 -2.05
N ALA A 229 7.36 9.98 -0.90
CA ALA A 229 7.00 8.57 -0.78
C ALA A 229 5.47 8.40 -0.94
N PHE A 230 5.04 7.28 -1.51
CA PHE A 230 3.62 7.02 -1.76
C PHE A 230 2.80 7.05 -0.46
N GLY A 231 1.60 7.63 -0.52
CA GLY A 231 0.70 7.76 0.65
C GLY A 231 1.15 8.81 1.66
N THR A 232 2.03 9.73 1.28
CA THR A 232 2.47 10.87 2.10
C THR A 232 2.14 12.19 1.41
N THR A 233 2.07 13.25 2.21
CA THR A 233 1.86 14.65 1.78
C THR A 233 3.00 15.51 2.33
N CYS A 234 3.19 16.71 1.80
CA CYS A 234 4.20 17.66 2.27
C CYS A 234 3.99 17.94 3.76
N GLU A 235 2.76 18.26 4.17
CA GLU A 235 2.41 18.48 5.58
C GLU A 235 2.74 17.26 6.47
N SER A 236 2.35 16.06 6.04
CA SER A 236 2.54 14.87 6.86
C SER A 236 4.00 14.42 6.91
N LEU A 237 4.79 14.70 5.86
CA LEU A 237 6.23 14.50 5.83
C LEU A 237 6.92 15.47 6.77
N ILE A 238 6.65 16.78 6.65
CA ILE A 238 7.21 17.84 7.50
C ILE A 238 6.91 17.56 8.97
N SER A 239 5.65 17.24 9.29
CA SER A 239 5.25 16.85 10.65
C SER A 239 6.03 15.65 11.17
N SER A 240 6.29 14.63 10.34
CA SER A 240 7.08 13.46 10.75
C SER A 240 8.55 13.81 11.03
N ILE A 241 9.11 14.75 10.26
CA ILE A 241 10.47 15.25 10.42
C ILE A 241 10.59 16.08 11.71
N GLU A 242 9.63 16.97 11.96
CA GLU A 242 9.56 17.75 13.20
C GLU A 242 9.45 16.84 14.42
N ASP A 243 8.57 15.83 14.38
CA ASP A 243 8.39 14.89 15.49
C ASP A 243 9.65 14.05 15.76
N ALA A 244 10.36 13.63 14.72
CA ALA A 244 11.64 12.96 14.87
C ALA A 244 12.73 13.89 15.44
N THR A 245 12.69 15.19 15.10
CA THR A 245 13.58 16.22 15.67
C THR A 245 13.26 16.48 17.14
N ARG A 246 11.98 16.61 17.51
CA ARG A 246 11.52 16.77 18.90
C ARG A 246 11.91 15.58 19.77
N LYS A 247 11.89 14.37 19.21
CA LYS A 247 12.36 13.14 19.86
C LYS A 247 13.90 13.02 19.91
N GLY A 248 14.64 13.98 19.37
CA GLY A 248 16.10 13.99 19.37
C GLY A 248 16.74 12.97 18.44
N LYS A 249 15.97 12.39 17.50
CA LYS A 249 16.45 11.41 16.50
C LYS A 249 17.16 12.06 15.33
N LEU A 250 16.84 13.32 15.06
CA LEU A 250 17.39 14.13 13.98
C LEU A 250 17.84 15.49 14.53
N LYS A 251 18.82 16.11 13.86
CA LYS A 251 19.24 17.49 14.10
C LYS A 251 19.01 18.30 12.84
N ILE A 252 17.97 19.11 12.86
CA ILE A 252 17.54 19.94 11.73
C ILE A 252 17.56 21.41 12.17
N GLY A 253 17.99 22.30 11.27
CA GLY A 253 18.06 23.73 11.51
C GLY A 253 16.71 24.39 11.20
N SER A 254 16.26 24.28 9.95
CA SER A 254 14.99 24.83 9.49
C SER A 254 14.37 23.91 8.42
N ILE A 255 13.06 24.03 8.23
CA ILE A 255 12.32 23.37 7.16
C ILE A 255 11.47 24.44 6.48
N SER A 256 11.54 24.52 5.15
CA SER A 256 10.76 25.44 4.34
C SER A 256 10.06 24.68 3.22
N ASP A 257 8.75 24.89 3.09
CA ASP A 257 7.93 24.30 2.02
C ASP A 257 7.69 25.33 0.92
N TYR A 258 8.26 25.08 -0.26
CA TYR A 258 8.08 25.87 -1.48
C TYR A 258 7.23 25.12 -2.52
N THR A 259 6.53 24.07 -2.10
CA THR A 259 5.71 23.24 -2.97
C THR A 259 4.61 24.06 -3.63
N SER A 260 4.52 23.92 -4.95
CA SER A 260 3.45 24.51 -5.76
C SER A 260 2.93 23.49 -6.77
N GLY A 261 3.41 23.54 -8.00
CA GLY A 261 3.14 22.52 -9.04
C GLY A 261 4.04 21.28 -8.92
N ALA A 262 5.20 21.43 -8.29
CA ALA A 262 6.14 20.36 -7.96
C ALA A 262 6.51 20.44 -6.48
N VAL A 263 6.85 19.28 -5.92
CA VAL A 263 7.26 19.15 -4.51
C VAL A 263 8.64 19.76 -4.34
N GLU A 264 8.77 20.68 -3.39
CA GLU A 264 10.03 21.31 -3.05
C GLU A 264 10.04 21.66 -1.56
N ILE A 265 10.57 20.73 -0.76
CA ILE A 265 10.73 20.93 0.68
C ILE A 265 12.23 21.02 0.96
N GLU A 266 12.67 22.20 1.39
CA GLU A 266 14.06 22.44 1.77
C GLU A 266 14.27 22.18 3.27
N ILE A 267 15.28 21.39 3.58
CA ILE A 267 15.71 21.06 4.94
C ILE A 267 17.13 21.60 5.12
N GLU A 268 17.29 22.64 5.94
CA GLU A 268 18.60 23.20 6.25
C GLU A 268 19.19 22.54 7.49
N LEU A 269 20.48 22.18 7.41
CA LEU A 269 21.18 21.49 8.47
C LEU A 269 21.98 22.45 9.37
N PRO A 270 22.03 22.20 10.68
CA PRO A 270 22.80 23.03 11.60
C PRO A 270 24.32 22.86 11.38
N ARG A 271 25.10 23.81 11.92
CA ARG A 271 26.57 23.75 11.85
C ARG A 271 27.09 22.43 12.42
N GLY A 272 28.03 21.80 11.70
CA GLY A 272 28.63 20.51 12.08
C GLY A 272 27.84 19.24 11.73
N VAL A 273 26.66 19.37 11.10
CA VAL A 273 25.88 18.22 10.59
C VAL A 273 25.84 18.23 9.06
N HIS A 274 26.06 17.10 8.42
CA HIS A 274 26.13 16.99 6.95
C HIS A 274 25.01 16.10 6.40
N ALA A 275 24.63 16.33 5.13
CA ALA A 275 23.55 15.60 4.47
C ALA A 275 23.74 14.09 4.51
N ASP A 276 24.95 13.60 4.26
CA ASP A 276 25.29 12.17 4.23
C ASP A 276 24.97 11.44 5.55
N ASP A 277 25.10 12.14 6.68
CA ASP A 277 24.80 11.57 8.01
C ASP A 277 23.29 11.59 8.30
N VAL A 278 22.57 12.58 7.76
CA VAL A 278 21.16 12.84 8.06
C VAL A 278 20.21 12.07 7.15
N VAL A 279 20.57 11.85 5.88
CA VAL A 279 19.74 11.13 4.91
C VAL A 279 19.33 9.74 5.38
N PRO A 280 20.25 8.86 5.86
CA PRO A 280 19.84 7.57 6.39
C PRO A 280 18.88 7.71 7.57
N ALA A 281 19.05 8.76 8.39
CA ALA A 281 18.21 9.02 9.55
C ALA A 281 16.82 9.53 9.15
N LEU A 282 16.72 10.34 8.10
CA LEU A 282 15.45 10.75 7.50
C LEU A 282 14.68 9.53 7.03
N TYR A 283 15.30 8.67 6.23
CA TYR A 283 14.64 7.44 5.76
C TYR A 283 14.25 6.50 6.91
N ALA A 284 15.08 6.34 7.95
CA ALA A 284 14.73 5.47 9.07
C ALA A 284 13.58 6.01 9.94
N PHE A 285 13.61 7.30 10.29
CA PHE A 285 12.79 7.84 11.38
C PHE A 285 11.63 8.72 10.93
N THR A 286 11.49 9.00 9.64
CA THR A 286 10.44 9.89 9.10
C THR A 286 9.66 9.21 7.98
N LYS A 287 8.64 9.87 7.46
CA LYS A 287 7.87 9.42 6.30
C LYS A 287 8.61 9.59 4.97
N CYS A 288 9.91 9.92 4.98
CA CYS A 288 10.75 9.87 3.78
C CYS A 288 10.85 8.44 3.23
N GLU A 289 10.59 7.42 4.05
CA GLU A 289 10.42 6.03 3.62
C GLU A 289 9.17 5.43 4.27
N VAL A 290 8.37 4.71 3.48
CA VAL A 290 7.15 4.07 3.93
C VAL A 290 7.08 2.65 3.39
N THR A 291 6.83 1.69 4.27
CA THR A 291 6.54 0.30 3.87
C THR A 291 5.04 0.15 3.61
N HIS A 292 4.69 -0.39 2.44
CA HIS A 292 3.32 -0.72 2.08
C HIS A 292 3.14 -2.23 2.00
N HIS A 293 2.26 -2.76 2.84
CA HIS A 293 1.82 -4.15 2.73
C HIS A 293 0.74 -4.24 1.65
N VAL A 294 0.91 -5.18 0.72
CA VAL A 294 0.03 -5.37 -0.42
C VAL A 294 -0.75 -6.66 -0.22
N HIS A 295 -2.05 -6.61 -0.48
CA HIS A 295 -2.92 -7.75 -0.39
C HIS A 295 -4.02 -7.61 -1.43
N CYS A 296 -3.82 -8.26 -2.58
CA CYS A 296 -4.79 -8.23 -3.66
C CYS A 296 -5.96 -9.19 -3.36
N LEU A 297 -7.03 -8.60 -2.85
CA LEU A 297 -8.29 -9.26 -2.55
C LEU A 297 -9.40 -8.60 -3.37
N LEU A 298 -10.09 -9.40 -4.18
CA LEU A 298 -11.16 -8.96 -5.08
C LEU A 298 -12.40 -9.85 -4.92
N ILE A 299 -13.56 -9.36 -5.35
CA ILE A 299 -14.77 -10.19 -5.46
C ILE A 299 -14.76 -10.90 -6.81
N VAL A 300 -14.87 -12.22 -6.80
CA VAL A 300 -15.00 -13.10 -7.97
C VAL A 300 -16.20 -14.01 -7.72
N ASP A 301 -17.15 -14.09 -8.65
CA ASP A 301 -18.38 -14.90 -8.50
C ASP A 301 -19.10 -14.64 -7.16
N ARG A 302 -19.19 -13.36 -6.78
CA ARG A 302 -19.78 -12.88 -5.51
C ARG A 302 -19.11 -13.43 -4.24
N LYS A 303 -17.85 -13.85 -4.32
CA LYS A 303 -17.02 -14.32 -3.19
C LYS A 303 -15.67 -13.60 -3.14
N PRO A 304 -15.15 -13.28 -1.95
CA PRO A 304 -13.81 -12.70 -1.83
C PRO A 304 -12.75 -13.76 -2.17
N LYS A 305 -11.81 -13.41 -3.06
CA LYS A 305 -10.70 -14.28 -3.48
C LYS A 305 -9.40 -13.50 -3.46
N ILE A 306 -8.37 -14.10 -2.86
CA ILE A 306 -6.99 -13.58 -2.91
C ILE A 306 -6.41 -14.01 -4.25
N MET A 307 -5.84 -13.05 -4.98
CA MET A 307 -5.33 -13.25 -6.33
C MET A 307 -3.97 -12.60 -6.50
N THR A 308 -3.18 -13.09 -7.43
CA THR A 308 -1.95 -12.41 -7.87
C THR A 308 -2.26 -11.37 -8.95
N ILE A 309 -1.35 -10.44 -9.23
CA ILE A 309 -1.55 -9.48 -10.34
C ILE A 309 -1.64 -10.24 -11.66
N THR A 310 -0.85 -11.31 -11.81
CA THR A 310 -0.92 -12.20 -12.98
C THR A 310 -2.31 -12.80 -13.17
N ASP A 311 -2.93 -13.29 -12.09
CA ASP A 311 -4.29 -13.85 -12.14
C ASP A 311 -5.33 -12.80 -12.57
N VAL A 312 -5.19 -11.56 -12.09
CA VAL A 312 -6.11 -10.46 -12.46
C VAL A 312 -5.99 -10.13 -13.94
N VAL A 313 -4.76 -10.00 -14.46
CA VAL A 313 -4.53 -9.74 -15.89
C VAL A 313 -5.03 -10.90 -16.75
N ALA A 314 -4.81 -12.16 -16.33
CA ALA A 314 -5.29 -13.34 -17.04
C ALA A 314 -6.83 -13.38 -17.11
N TYR A 315 -7.51 -13.03 -16.01
CA TYR A 315 -8.96 -12.87 -16.01
C TYR A 315 -9.40 -11.82 -17.03
N HIS A 316 -8.80 -10.63 -17.02
CA HIS A 316 -9.17 -9.56 -17.95
C HIS A 316 -8.82 -9.86 -19.41
N ALA A 317 -7.77 -10.64 -19.69
CA ALA A 317 -7.46 -11.11 -21.04
C ALA A 317 -8.56 -12.04 -21.59
N THR A 318 -9.20 -12.83 -20.74
CA THR A 318 -10.37 -13.64 -21.14
C THR A 318 -11.62 -12.76 -21.23
N HIS A 319 -11.84 -11.91 -20.22
CA HIS A 319 -13.01 -11.05 -20.12
C HIS A 319 -13.15 -10.07 -21.28
N ILE A 320 -12.06 -9.44 -21.73
CA ILE A 320 -12.10 -8.51 -22.87
C ILE A 320 -12.53 -9.23 -24.16
N GLN A 321 -12.13 -10.48 -24.37
CA GLN A 321 -12.56 -11.27 -25.53
C GLN A 321 -14.07 -11.53 -25.50
N GLU A 322 -14.62 -11.82 -24.31
CA GLU A 322 -16.05 -12.03 -24.11
C GLU A 322 -16.84 -10.74 -24.35
N LEU A 323 -16.39 -9.61 -23.79
CA LEU A 323 -17.03 -8.30 -23.99
C LEU A 323 -17.02 -7.91 -25.48
N LEU A 324 -15.86 -7.99 -26.14
CA LEU A 324 -15.73 -7.65 -27.56
C LEU A 324 -16.56 -8.59 -28.45
N LYS A 325 -16.67 -9.87 -28.08
CA LYS A 325 -17.55 -10.82 -28.77
C LYS A 325 -19.02 -10.39 -28.65
N GLN A 326 -19.49 -10.06 -27.45
CA GLN A 326 -20.86 -9.59 -27.23
C GLN A 326 -21.14 -8.29 -28.00
N GLU A 327 -20.20 -7.34 -28.01
CA GLU A 327 -20.33 -6.12 -28.82
C GLU A 327 -20.47 -6.42 -30.31
N LEU A 328 -19.65 -7.34 -30.84
CA LEU A 328 -19.73 -7.77 -32.24
C LEU A 328 -21.04 -8.51 -32.55
N GLU A 329 -21.56 -9.33 -31.63
CA GLU A 329 -22.84 -10.03 -31.77
C GLU A 329 -24.02 -9.06 -31.77
N VAL A 330 -23.99 -8.04 -30.91
CA VAL A 330 -24.97 -6.93 -30.91
C VAL A 330 -24.91 -6.17 -32.23
N GLU A 331 -23.72 -5.75 -32.67
CA GLU A 331 -23.55 -5.05 -33.95
C GLU A 331 -24.02 -5.91 -35.13
N GLN A 332 -23.70 -7.21 -35.11
CA GLN A 332 -24.15 -8.18 -36.11
C GLN A 332 -25.68 -8.28 -36.14
N GLY A 333 -26.33 -8.41 -34.98
CA GLY A 333 -27.79 -8.48 -34.87
C GLY A 333 -28.47 -7.23 -35.41
N GLU A 334 -27.97 -6.05 -35.05
CA GLU A 334 -28.48 -4.79 -35.58
C GLU A 334 -28.32 -4.66 -37.10
N LEU A 335 -27.16 -5.05 -37.63
CA LEU A 335 -26.90 -5.00 -39.07
C LEU A 335 -27.78 -5.98 -39.83
N LEU A 336 -27.96 -7.20 -39.32
CA LEU A 336 -28.88 -8.18 -39.90
C LEU A 336 -30.32 -7.67 -39.91
N HIS A 337 -30.78 -7.06 -38.81
CA HIS A 337 -32.09 -6.43 -38.75
C HIS A 337 -32.22 -5.27 -39.76
N LYS A 338 -31.24 -4.37 -39.83
CA LYS A 338 -31.21 -3.25 -40.79
C LYS A 338 -31.22 -3.75 -42.25
N ILE A 339 -30.46 -4.80 -42.56
CA ILE A 339 -30.43 -5.42 -43.89
C ILE A 339 -31.79 -6.04 -44.21
N ARG A 340 -32.40 -6.79 -43.29
CA ARG A 340 -33.72 -7.39 -43.47
C ARG A 340 -34.76 -6.33 -43.81
N VAL A 341 -34.89 -5.30 -42.97
CA VAL A 341 -35.87 -4.22 -43.15
C VAL A 341 -35.70 -3.54 -44.51
N ARG A 342 -34.47 -3.22 -44.89
CA ARG A 342 -34.17 -2.55 -46.16
C ARG A 342 -34.41 -3.44 -47.38
N THR A 343 -34.12 -4.73 -47.25
CA THR A 343 -34.36 -5.72 -48.32
C THR A 343 -35.87 -5.88 -48.54
N LEU A 344 -36.65 -5.98 -47.47
CA LEU A 344 -38.11 -6.05 -47.55
C LEU A 344 -38.72 -4.78 -48.15
N GLU A 345 -38.26 -3.59 -47.73
CA GLU A 345 -38.68 -2.32 -48.32
C GLU A 345 -38.36 -2.24 -49.82
N ARG A 346 -37.15 -2.68 -50.21
CA ARG A 346 -36.74 -2.73 -51.61
C ARG A 346 -37.67 -3.63 -52.42
N ILE A 347 -37.90 -4.87 -51.99
CA ILE A 347 -38.80 -5.82 -52.68
C ILE A 347 -40.21 -5.24 -52.78
N PHE A 348 -40.72 -4.65 -51.70
CA PHE A 348 -42.06 -4.06 -51.65
C PHE A 348 -42.27 -2.97 -52.72
N ILE A 349 -41.25 -2.13 -52.93
CA ILE A 349 -41.28 -1.01 -53.88
C ILE A 349 -40.96 -1.48 -55.30
N GLU A 350 -39.91 -2.27 -55.50
CA GLU A 350 -39.44 -2.74 -56.81
C GLU A 350 -40.48 -3.62 -57.50
N GLU A 351 -41.07 -4.58 -56.77
CA GLU A 351 -42.12 -5.48 -57.27
C GLU A 351 -43.51 -4.82 -57.28
N LYS A 352 -43.58 -3.54 -56.88
CA LYS A 352 -44.80 -2.73 -56.84
C LYS A 352 -45.93 -3.39 -56.03
N LEU A 353 -45.59 -4.09 -54.96
CA LEU A 353 -46.55 -4.82 -54.13
C LEU A 353 -47.60 -3.87 -53.52
N TYR A 354 -47.18 -2.64 -53.20
CA TYR A 354 -48.06 -1.58 -52.71
C TYR A 354 -49.24 -1.26 -53.64
N LYS A 355 -49.09 -1.37 -54.98
CA LYS A 355 -50.18 -1.09 -55.92
C LYS A 355 -51.30 -2.13 -55.86
N LYS A 356 -50.97 -3.38 -55.53
CA LYS A 356 -51.98 -4.42 -55.36
C LYS A 356 -52.71 -4.29 -54.03
N LEU A 357 -52.07 -3.71 -53.02
CA LEU A 357 -52.73 -3.40 -51.74
C LEU A 357 -53.86 -2.39 -51.88
N GLU A 358 -53.76 -1.43 -52.83
CA GLU A 358 -54.81 -0.44 -53.11
C GLU A 358 -56.15 -1.08 -53.53
N MET A 359 -56.12 -2.33 -54.02
CA MET A 359 -57.32 -3.06 -54.44
C MET A 359 -57.96 -3.90 -53.31
N LEU A 360 -57.28 -4.06 -52.17
CA LEU A 360 -57.74 -4.86 -51.03
C LEU A 360 -58.47 -3.97 -50.02
N ARG A 361 -59.53 -4.49 -49.39
CA ARG A 361 -60.40 -3.69 -48.49
C ARG A 361 -60.26 -4.03 -47.02
N SER A 362 -59.57 -5.13 -46.70
CA SER A 362 -59.36 -5.59 -45.32
C SER A 362 -57.87 -5.71 -44.98
N VAL A 363 -57.50 -5.34 -43.75
CA VAL A 363 -56.12 -5.49 -43.24
C VAL A 363 -55.68 -6.95 -43.25
N LYS A 364 -56.58 -7.88 -42.94
CA LYS A 364 -56.28 -9.33 -42.98
C LYS A 364 -55.97 -9.81 -44.40
N GLU A 365 -56.71 -9.32 -45.39
CA GLU A 365 -56.47 -9.64 -46.81
C GLU A 365 -55.11 -9.08 -47.27
N MET A 366 -54.74 -7.88 -46.80
CA MET A 366 -53.44 -7.27 -47.07
C MET A 366 -52.29 -8.10 -46.46
N GLN A 367 -52.45 -8.56 -45.22
CA GLN A 367 -51.46 -9.41 -44.54
C GLN A 367 -51.27 -10.74 -45.28
N GLU A 368 -52.36 -11.45 -45.59
CA GLU A 368 -52.31 -12.73 -46.33
C GLU A 368 -51.66 -12.57 -47.71
N TYR A 369 -52.00 -11.49 -48.42
CA TYR A 369 -51.38 -11.16 -49.70
C TYR A 369 -49.87 -10.95 -49.55
N LEU A 370 -49.41 -10.18 -48.56
CA LEU A 370 -47.99 -9.91 -48.36
C LEU A 370 -47.24 -11.19 -47.98
N HIS A 371 -47.77 -12.03 -47.09
CA HIS A 371 -47.16 -13.33 -46.79
C HIS A 371 -46.99 -14.19 -48.06
N HIS A 372 -48.00 -14.24 -48.92
CA HIS A 372 -47.91 -14.98 -50.17
C HIS A 372 -46.93 -14.34 -51.17
N ALA A 373 -46.97 -13.02 -51.31
CA ALA A 373 -46.17 -12.27 -52.28
C ALA A 373 -44.68 -12.29 -51.96
N PHE A 374 -44.31 -12.33 -50.68
CA PHE A 374 -42.93 -12.37 -50.22
C PHE A 374 -42.33 -13.79 -50.19
N LYS A 375 -43.17 -14.84 -50.18
CA LYS A 375 -42.75 -16.25 -50.15
C LYS A 375 -41.75 -16.67 -51.25
N PRO A 376 -41.79 -16.17 -52.50
CA PRO A 376 -40.78 -16.49 -53.51
C PRO A 376 -39.39 -15.89 -53.21
N PHE A 377 -39.33 -14.84 -52.39
CA PHE A 377 -38.11 -14.08 -52.09
C PHE A 377 -37.45 -14.54 -50.77
N SER A 378 -38.18 -15.20 -49.87
CA SER A 378 -37.70 -15.69 -48.56
C SER A 378 -36.62 -16.77 -48.59
N VAL A 379 -36.27 -17.27 -49.79
CA VAL A 379 -35.17 -18.23 -49.98
C VAL A 379 -34.02 -17.59 -50.77
N LYS A 380 -34.29 -16.51 -51.50
CA LYS A 380 -33.34 -15.89 -52.42
C LYS A 380 -32.69 -14.63 -51.87
N GLU A 381 -33.44 -13.83 -51.10
CA GLU A 381 -33.01 -12.47 -50.76
C GLU A 381 -32.99 -12.18 -49.26
N TYR A 382 -33.80 -12.87 -48.45
CA TYR A 382 -33.80 -12.72 -47.00
C TYR A 382 -34.10 -14.07 -46.34
N GLU A 383 -33.56 -14.33 -45.14
CA GLU A 383 -33.75 -15.61 -44.44
C GLU A 383 -34.99 -15.60 -43.52
N GLY A 384 -35.81 -16.66 -43.60
CA GLY A 384 -36.98 -16.88 -42.73
C GLY A 384 -38.31 -16.33 -43.25
N ASP A 385 -39.38 -16.56 -42.49
CA ASP A 385 -40.73 -16.08 -42.84
C ASP A 385 -40.91 -14.59 -42.53
N LEU A 386 -41.83 -13.94 -43.25
CA LEU A 386 -42.22 -12.55 -42.98
C LEU A 386 -42.98 -12.48 -41.65
N THR A 387 -42.55 -11.62 -40.72
CA THR A 387 -43.23 -11.47 -39.42
C THR A 387 -44.37 -10.46 -39.50
N ASP A 388 -45.29 -10.50 -38.54
CA ASP A 388 -46.37 -9.50 -38.45
C ASP A 388 -45.82 -8.07 -38.30
N GLU A 389 -44.72 -7.91 -37.56
CA GLU A 389 -44.03 -6.62 -37.39
C GLU A 389 -43.44 -6.12 -38.72
N ASP A 390 -42.85 -7.01 -39.52
CA ASP A 390 -42.35 -6.66 -40.85
C ASP A 390 -43.49 -6.17 -41.75
N ILE A 391 -44.64 -6.85 -41.74
CA ILE A 391 -45.81 -6.46 -42.53
C ILE A 391 -46.34 -5.10 -42.09
N GLU A 392 -46.49 -4.88 -40.79
CA GLU A 392 -46.96 -3.60 -40.26
C GLU A 392 -46.05 -2.45 -40.69
N ARG A 393 -44.71 -2.65 -40.60
CA ARG A 393 -43.74 -1.66 -41.08
C ARG A 393 -43.88 -1.39 -42.58
N LEU A 394 -44.07 -2.42 -43.40
CA LEU A 394 -44.27 -2.28 -44.85
C LEU A 394 -45.52 -1.47 -45.18
N LEU A 395 -46.63 -1.71 -44.46
CA LEU A 395 -47.88 -0.98 -44.61
C LEU A 395 -47.77 0.49 -44.19
N GLN A 396 -46.88 0.82 -43.24
CA GLN A 396 -46.65 2.17 -42.75
C GLN A 396 -45.67 2.99 -43.62
N ILE A 397 -45.11 2.43 -44.70
CA ILE A 397 -44.19 3.15 -45.57
C ILE A 397 -44.90 4.36 -46.20
N PRO A 398 -44.43 5.60 -45.98
CA PRO A 398 -45.08 6.78 -46.56
C PRO A 398 -44.98 6.78 -48.09
N ILE A 399 -46.06 7.16 -48.78
CA ILE A 399 -46.09 7.26 -50.26
C ILE A 399 -44.94 8.11 -50.79
N ARG A 400 -44.59 9.21 -50.10
CA ARG A 400 -43.43 10.06 -50.47
C ARG A 400 -42.11 9.27 -50.52
N ARG A 401 -41.91 8.32 -49.60
CA ARG A 401 -40.72 7.48 -49.54
C ARG A 401 -40.68 6.47 -50.69
N ILE A 402 -41.83 5.92 -51.06
CA ILE A 402 -41.99 5.05 -52.25
C ILE A 402 -41.65 5.82 -53.53
N SER A 403 -42.19 7.04 -53.69
CA SER A 403 -42.00 7.85 -54.90
C SER A 403 -40.58 8.40 -55.08
N LEU A 404 -39.85 8.63 -53.98
CA LEU A 404 -38.47 9.13 -53.99
C LEU A 404 -37.45 8.01 -53.75
N PHE A 405 -37.85 6.75 -53.84
CA PHE A 405 -36.98 5.63 -53.53
C PHE A 405 -35.86 5.50 -54.57
N ASP A 406 -34.62 5.60 -54.09
CA ASP A 406 -33.41 5.43 -54.89
C ASP A 406 -32.88 4.01 -54.72
N ILE A 407 -33.11 3.18 -55.74
CA ILE A 407 -32.71 1.78 -55.76
C ILE A 407 -31.17 1.65 -55.70
N GLU A 408 -30.43 2.47 -56.45
CA GLU A 408 -28.97 2.39 -56.49
C GLU A 408 -28.36 2.75 -55.13
N LYS A 409 -28.90 3.79 -54.48
CA LYS A 409 -28.47 4.18 -53.14
C LYS A 409 -28.77 3.07 -52.12
N ASN A 410 -29.97 2.48 -52.16
CA ASN A 410 -30.32 1.38 -51.26
C ASN A 410 -29.39 0.17 -51.45
N GLN A 411 -29.11 -0.23 -52.70
CA GLN A 411 -28.18 -1.32 -53.01
C GLN A 411 -26.75 -1.03 -52.54
N LYS A 412 -26.26 0.21 -52.69
CA LYS A 412 -24.95 0.63 -52.18
C LYS A 412 -24.88 0.54 -50.64
N GLU A 413 -25.93 0.97 -49.95
CA GLU A 413 -26.03 0.87 -48.48
C GLU A 413 -26.07 -0.60 -48.03
N LEU A 414 -26.88 -1.45 -48.66
CA LEU A 414 -26.94 -2.89 -48.41
C LEU A 414 -25.57 -3.56 -48.61
N THR A 415 -24.90 -3.26 -49.72
CA THR A 415 -23.56 -3.79 -50.02
C THR A 415 -22.55 -3.39 -48.96
N THR A 416 -22.65 -2.17 -48.43
CA THR A 416 -21.78 -1.65 -47.36
C THR A 416 -22.03 -2.39 -46.05
N MET A 417 -23.29 -2.59 -45.67
CA MET A 417 -23.66 -3.37 -44.48
C MET A 417 -23.22 -4.83 -44.60
N GLN A 418 -23.41 -5.47 -45.75
CA GLN A 418 -22.94 -6.83 -46.02
C GLN A 418 -21.41 -6.96 -46.00
N LYS A 419 -20.67 -5.93 -46.44
CA LYS A 419 -19.21 -5.87 -46.28
C LYS A 419 -18.85 -5.81 -44.80
N ARG A 420 -19.52 -4.98 -44.00
CA ARG A 420 -19.28 -4.90 -42.55
C ARG A 420 -19.59 -6.23 -41.85
N LEU A 421 -20.68 -6.92 -42.20
CA LEU A 421 -20.99 -8.25 -41.68
C LEU A 421 -19.89 -9.28 -41.98
N ARG A 422 -19.30 -9.25 -43.17
CA ARG A 422 -18.16 -10.12 -43.51
C ARG A 422 -16.93 -9.83 -42.65
N VAL A 423 -16.67 -8.55 -42.36
CA VAL A 423 -15.58 -8.13 -41.46
C VAL A 423 -15.85 -8.63 -40.04
N ILE A 424 -17.06 -8.43 -39.51
CA ILE A 424 -17.47 -8.91 -38.19
C ILE A 424 -17.34 -10.44 -38.09
N ALA A 425 -17.78 -11.18 -39.11
CA ALA A 425 -17.63 -12.63 -39.15
C ALA A 425 -16.15 -13.07 -39.16
N GLY A 426 -15.24 -12.25 -39.72
CA GLY A 426 -13.80 -12.44 -39.61
C GLY A 426 -13.29 -12.24 -38.18
N TYR A 427 -13.71 -11.17 -37.52
CA TYR A 427 -13.35 -10.89 -36.12
C TYR A 427 -13.87 -11.94 -35.15
N LEU A 428 -15.12 -12.41 -35.32
CA LEU A 428 -15.69 -13.49 -34.51
C LEU A 428 -14.92 -14.82 -34.65
N LYS A 429 -14.25 -15.06 -35.79
CA LYS A 429 -13.39 -16.24 -35.98
C LYS A 429 -12.03 -16.09 -35.32
N ASN A 430 -11.51 -14.88 -35.17
CA ASN A 430 -10.22 -14.58 -34.54
C ASN A 430 -10.38 -13.46 -33.50
N LEU A 431 -11.04 -13.79 -32.39
CA LEU A 431 -11.29 -12.83 -31.30
C LEU A 431 -10.01 -12.34 -30.65
N VAL A 432 -8.98 -13.20 -30.53
CA VAL A 432 -7.69 -12.82 -29.96
C VAL A 432 -7.03 -11.74 -30.83
N GLY A 433 -7.01 -11.92 -32.15
CA GLY A 433 -6.48 -10.90 -33.07
C GLY A 433 -7.25 -9.58 -32.98
N TYR A 434 -8.58 -9.63 -32.95
CA TYR A 434 -9.41 -8.44 -32.79
C TYR A 434 -9.17 -7.72 -31.45
N ALA A 435 -9.04 -8.47 -30.35
CA ALA A 435 -8.72 -7.91 -29.04
C ALA A 435 -7.34 -7.25 -29.02
N LEU A 436 -6.34 -7.83 -29.68
CA LEU A 436 -5.02 -7.23 -29.84
C LEU A 436 -5.08 -5.93 -30.63
N ASP A 437 -5.80 -5.90 -31.76
CA ASP A 437 -5.98 -4.70 -32.58
C ASP A 437 -6.71 -3.58 -31.80
N TYR A 438 -7.72 -3.95 -31.00
CA TYR A 438 -8.43 -3.02 -30.12
C TYR A 438 -7.48 -2.42 -29.07
N LEU A 439 -6.69 -3.24 -28.39
CA LEU A 439 -5.72 -2.78 -27.39
C LEU A 439 -4.59 -1.95 -28.03
N ASP A 440 -4.19 -2.24 -29.27
CA ASP A 440 -3.22 -1.44 -30.02
C ASP A 440 -3.77 -0.07 -30.38
N THR A 441 -5.06 0.03 -30.73
CA THR A 441 -5.75 1.31 -30.91
C THR A 441 -5.82 2.06 -29.59
N LEU A 442 -6.10 1.37 -28.49
CA LEU A 442 -6.16 1.98 -27.16
C LEU A 442 -4.81 2.56 -26.73
N LEU A 443 -3.70 1.86 -26.99
CA LEU A 443 -2.33 2.33 -26.72
C LEU A 443 -1.95 3.59 -27.50
N GLN A 444 -2.58 3.83 -28.66
CA GLN A 444 -2.36 5.04 -29.45
C GLN A 444 -3.10 6.26 -28.89
N SER A 445 -4.10 6.06 -28.03
CA SER A 445 -4.86 7.15 -27.41
C SER A 445 -3.99 7.98 -26.46
N GLU A 446 -4.23 9.29 -26.38
CA GLU A 446 -3.49 10.19 -25.48
C GLU A 446 -3.60 9.77 -24.01
N SER A 447 -4.77 9.24 -23.61
CA SER A 447 -5.00 8.78 -22.23
C SER A 447 -4.12 7.57 -21.87
N ALA A 448 -3.77 6.73 -22.85
CA ALA A 448 -2.89 5.59 -22.67
C ALA A 448 -1.40 5.92 -22.78
N GLN A 449 -1.02 7.13 -23.20
CA GLN A 449 0.38 7.57 -23.28
C GLN A 449 0.84 8.21 -21.96
N SER A 450 0.78 7.45 -20.86
CA SER A 450 1.23 7.92 -19.55
C SER A 450 2.66 7.44 -19.28
N PRO A 451 3.69 8.31 -19.27
CA PRO A 451 5.03 7.89 -18.89
C PRO A 451 5.04 7.41 -17.44
N ARG A 452 5.84 6.38 -17.16
CA ARG A 452 6.10 5.91 -15.79
C ARG A 452 6.75 7.05 -14.99
N LYS A 453 6.21 7.32 -13.80
CA LYS A 453 6.71 8.37 -12.90
C LYS A 453 7.63 7.82 -11.82
N THR A 454 7.43 6.57 -11.45
CA THR A 454 8.12 5.93 -10.33
C THR A 454 9.31 5.12 -10.80
N GLU A 455 10.45 5.28 -10.13
CA GLU A 455 11.67 4.55 -10.45
C GLU A 455 11.79 3.30 -9.57
N VAL A 456 11.95 2.13 -10.19
CA VAL A 456 12.18 0.86 -9.50
C VAL A 456 13.68 0.70 -9.24
N THR A 457 14.07 0.60 -7.97
CA THR A 457 15.46 0.42 -7.57
C THR A 457 15.57 -0.48 -6.34
N SER A 458 16.72 -1.12 -6.16
CA SER A 458 17.05 -1.77 -4.88
C SER A 458 17.38 -0.69 -3.86
N LEU A 459 16.75 -0.74 -2.68
CA LEU A 459 17.01 0.22 -1.61
C LEU A 459 17.91 -0.40 -0.54
N ASP A 460 18.90 0.35 -0.07
CA ASP A 460 19.74 -0.11 1.03
C ASP A 460 18.92 -0.31 2.31
N ARG A 461 19.14 -1.45 2.97
CA ARG A 461 18.53 -1.73 4.28
C ARG A 461 19.18 -0.86 5.35
N ILE A 462 18.39 0.04 5.91
CA ILE A 462 18.85 0.95 6.95
C ILE A 462 18.68 0.30 8.33
N GLU A 463 19.80 0.03 9.01
CA GLU A 463 19.76 -0.44 10.40
C GLU A 463 19.53 0.73 11.35
N TYR A 464 18.34 0.79 11.97
CA TYR A 464 17.95 1.82 12.95
C TYR A 464 19.01 2.10 14.03
N LYS A 465 19.71 1.05 14.49
CA LYS A 465 20.75 1.18 15.52
C LYS A 465 22.00 1.89 15.00
N ALA A 466 22.38 1.67 13.74
CA ALA A 466 23.57 2.27 13.14
C ALA A 466 23.38 3.78 12.90
N VAL A 467 22.13 4.20 12.69
CA VAL A 467 21.77 5.56 12.29
C VAL A 467 21.30 6.43 13.48
N ALA A 468 21.05 5.82 14.64
CA ALA A 468 20.61 6.56 15.82
C ALA A 468 21.71 7.50 16.36
N LEU A 469 21.34 8.75 16.63
CA LEU A 469 22.24 9.73 17.24
C LEU A 469 22.64 9.30 18.66
N ARG A 470 23.95 9.42 18.96
CA ARG A 470 24.49 9.20 20.32
C ARG A 470 24.55 10.51 21.09
N ASN A 471 23.39 11.08 21.39
CA ASN A 471 23.23 12.38 22.03
C ASN A 471 22.68 12.31 23.46
N LEU A 472 22.24 11.13 23.92
CA LEU A 472 21.68 10.97 25.24
C LEU A 472 22.79 10.78 26.27
N LYS A 473 22.88 11.67 27.26
CA LYS A 473 23.88 11.59 28.32
C LYS A 473 23.37 10.71 29.44
N LEU A 474 23.91 9.50 29.57
CA LEU A 474 23.61 8.62 30.69
C LEU A 474 24.29 9.17 31.95
N ARG A 475 23.51 9.42 32.99
CA ARG A 475 24.00 9.92 34.28
C ARG A 475 23.71 8.95 35.40
N TYR A 476 24.61 8.91 36.38
CA TYR A 476 24.41 8.20 37.64
C TYR A 476 24.55 9.19 38.81
N ASP A 477 23.51 9.29 39.63
CA ASP A 477 23.54 10.06 40.86
C ASP A 477 23.76 9.12 42.05
N GLU A 478 24.96 9.12 42.61
CA GLU A 478 25.32 8.27 43.75
C GLU A 478 24.55 8.65 45.04
N LYS A 479 24.20 9.94 45.23
CA LYS A 479 23.53 10.40 46.45
C LYS A 479 22.10 9.90 46.53
N GLU A 480 21.39 10.03 45.42
CA GLU A 480 19.98 9.64 45.30
C GLU A 480 19.82 8.19 44.82
N GLY A 481 20.85 7.60 44.20
CA GLY A 481 20.87 6.21 43.73
C GLY A 481 20.12 5.96 42.42
N TYR A 482 19.96 6.99 41.58
CA TYR A 482 19.27 6.89 40.29
C TYR A 482 20.25 6.86 39.11
N LEU A 483 19.90 6.07 38.10
CA LEU A 483 20.56 6.00 36.79
C LEU A 483 19.56 6.40 35.71
N GLY A 484 19.99 7.23 34.78
CA GLY A 484 19.20 7.51 33.58
C GLY A 484 19.61 8.76 32.82
N THR A 485 18.90 9.04 31.75
CA THR A 485 19.16 10.18 30.86
C THR A 485 18.51 11.48 31.33
N ASP A 486 17.42 11.40 32.11
CA ASP A 486 16.63 12.57 32.54
C ASP A 486 17.07 13.12 33.90
N LEU A 487 18.30 12.81 34.33
CA LEU A 487 18.83 13.26 35.62
C LEU A 487 19.52 14.62 35.48
N SER A 488 19.10 15.59 36.30
CA SER A 488 19.70 16.93 36.35
C SER A 488 21.03 16.95 37.11
N SER A 489 21.22 16.03 38.05
CA SER A 489 22.44 15.82 38.85
C SER A 489 23.10 14.46 38.55
N GLY A 490 24.36 14.30 38.98
CA GLY A 490 25.12 13.06 38.83
C GLY A 490 26.26 13.14 37.81
N GLU A 491 27.11 12.12 37.80
CA GLU A 491 28.25 11.99 36.89
C GLU A 491 27.78 11.45 35.54
N ILE A 492 28.33 12.00 34.44
CA ILE A 492 28.06 11.51 33.09
C ILE A 492 28.92 10.27 32.85
N ILE A 493 28.25 9.12 32.67
CA ILE A 493 28.91 7.84 32.44
C ILE A 493 29.31 7.68 30.98
N ALA A 494 28.37 7.96 30.06
CA ALA A 494 28.59 7.79 28.61
C ALA A 494 27.53 8.55 27.80
N GLU A 495 27.86 8.85 26.54
CA GLU A 495 26.89 9.27 25.52
C GLU A 495 26.34 8.04 24.80
N CYS A 496 25.01 7.89 24.80
CA CYS A 496 24.28 6.71 24.37
C CYS A 496 23.28 7.07 23.27
N SER A 497 22.90 6.07 22.46
CA SER A 497 21.71 6.10 21.62
C SER A 497 20.51 5.47 22.35
N GLU A 498 19.28 5.73 21.89
CA GLU A 498 18.06 5.12 22.43
C GLU A 498 18.07 3.58 22.41
N TYR A 499 18.84 2.98 21.50
CA TYR A 499 18.94 1.52 21.32
C TYR A 499 20.10 0.90 22.09
N ASP A 500 20.94 1.71 22.75
CA ASP A 500 22.02 1.22 23.57
C ASP A 500 21.45 0.57 24.85
N ARG A 501 22.08 -0.53 25.26
CA ARG A 501 21.73 -1.26 26.48
C ARG A 501 22.74 -0.90 27.56
N ILE A 502 22.30 -0.80 28.80
CA ILE A 502 23.19 -0.47 29.91
C ILE A 502 23.42 -1.71 30.77
N PHE A 503 24.69 -1.94 31.09
CA PHE A 503 25.10 -2.99 32.01
C PHE A 503 25.53 -2.37 33.33
N TYR A 504 25.03 -2.91 34.44
CA TYR A 504 25.48 -2.48 35.76
C TYR A 504 25.59 -3.63 36.77
N VAL A 505 26.45 -3.44 37.76
CA VAL A 505 26.66 -4.34 38.90
C VAL A 505 26.34 -3.57 40.19
N ALA A 506 25.27 -3.96 40.88
CA ALA A 506 24.83 -3.32 42.13
C ALA A 506 25.70 -3.73 43.34
N ALA A 507 25.56 -3.01 44.46
CA ALA A 507 26.32 -3.28 45.69
C ALA A 507 26.08 -4.67 46.31
N ASP A 508 24.91 -5.27 46.07
CA ASP A 508 24.60 -6.65 46.47
C ASP A 508 25.28 -7.70 45.58
N THR A 509 26.09 -7.25 44.61
CA THR A 509 26.79 -8.04 43.60
C THR A 509 25.87 -8.74 42.61
N LEU A 510 24.60 -8.33 42.52
CA LEU A 510 23.75 -8.66 41.39
C LEU A 510 24.11 -7.77 40.21
N TYR A 511 24.09 -8.36 39.02
CA TYR A 511 24.33 -7.62 37.79
C TYR A 511 23.18 -7.81 36.81
N ARG A 512 22.92 -6.77 36.02
CA ARG A 512 21.78 -6.70 35.09
C ARG A 512 22.17 -5.98 33.81
N THR A 513 21.59 -6.43 32.71
CA THR A 513 21.56 -5.68 31.45
C THR A 513 20.14 -5.13 31.28
N ILE A 514 20.01 -3.82 31.13
CA ILE A 514 18.74 -3.12 31.01
C ILE A 514 18.71 -2.27 29.74
N GLU A 515 17.52 -1.89 29.31
CA GLU A 515 17.34 -0.84 28.32
C GLU A 515 17.74 0.51 28.92
N LEU A 516 18.08 1.49 28.07
CA LEU A 516 18.45 2.83 28.51
C LEU A 516 17.30 3.47 29.32
N PRO A 517 17.47 3.67 30.65
CA PRO A 517 16.38 4.16 31.47
C PRO A 517 16.32 5.70 31.41
N LYS A 518 15.11 6.26 31.40
CA LYS A 518 14.93 7.71 31.66
C LYS A 518 15.32 8.06 33.09
N LYS A 519 14.80 7.29 34.05
CA LYS A 519 15.14 7.36 35.47
C LYS A 519 14.83 6.02 36.13
N LEU A 520 15.84 5.34 36.66
CA LEU A 520 15.71 4.06 37.33
C LEU A 520 16.49 4.08 38.64
N PHE A 521 15.86 3.66 39.73
CA PHE A 521 16.55 3.48 41.00
C PHE A 521 17.36 2.18 40.96
N ILE A 522 18.68 2.28 41.11
CA ILE A 522 19.60 1.12 41.13
C ILE A 522 20.40 1.03 42.44
N GLY A 523 20.13 1.93 43.38
CA GLY A 523 20.78 1.99 44.69
C GLY A 523 21.89 3.03 44.76
N LYS A 524 22.19 3.47 45.99
CA LYS A 524 23.17 4.53 46.28
C LYS A 524 24.63 4.11 46.08
N LYS A 525 24.89 2.83 45.85
CA LYS A 525 26.23 2.31 45.60
C LYS A 525 26.17 1.27 44.51
N VAL A 526 26.88 1.53 43.43
CA VAL A 526 26.99 0.65 42.26
C VAL A 526 28.47 0.40 42.02
N LEU A 527 28.82 -0.86 41.74
CA LEU A 527 30.21 -1.29 41.60
C LEU A 527 30.75 -1.02 40.19
N TYR A 528 29.88 -1.08 39.18
CA TYR A 528 30.25 -0.86 37.80
C TYR A 528 29.03 -0.50 36.94
N ILE A 529 29.18 0.43 36.00
CA ILE A 529 28.17 0.86 35.02
C ILE A 529 28.89 1.07 33.68
N THR A 530 28.33 0.57 32.59
CA THR A 530 28.82 0.86 31.24
C THR A 530 27.75 0.60 30.17
N VAL A 531 27.99 1.10 28.96
CA VAL A 531 27.22 0.73 27.78
C VAL A 531 27.57 -0.71 27.39
N PHE A 532 26.55 -1.55 27.25
CA PHE A 532 26.72 -2.97 26.99
C PHE A 532 27.12 -3.22 25.54
N ASP A 533 28.38 -3.64 25.35
CA ASP A 533 28.87 -4.24 24.12
C ASP A 533 29.22 -5.71 24.38
N LYS A 534 28.60 -6.63 23.62
CA LYS A 534 28.76 -8.07 23.83
C LYS A 534 30.20 -8.55 23.60
N LYS A 535 30.91 -7.98 22.61
CA LYS A 535 32.29 -8.39 22.30
C LYS A 535 33.22 -7.92 23.41
N GLN A 536 33.13 -6.64 23.78
CA GLN A 536 33.95 -6.08 24.87
C GLN A 536 33.70 -6.79 26.20
N MET A 537 32.43 -7.07 26.54
CA MET A 537 32.06 -7.74 27.80
C MET A 537 32.54 -9.19 27.88
N ALA A 538 32.57 -9.91 26.76
CA ALA A 538 32.98 -11.31 26.73
C ALA A 538 34.48 -11.47 27.05
N ASP A 539 35.30 -10.51 26.64
CA ASP A 539 36.75 -10.54 26.85
C ASP A 539 37.15 -9.97 28.22
N GLN A 540 36.28 -9.19 28.86
CA GLN A 540 36.58 -8.46 30.09
C GLN A 540 36.69 -9.38 31.32
N VAL A 541 37.79 -9.26 32.06
CA VAL A 541 38.04 -10.00 33.30
C VAL A 541 37.65 -9.16 34.51
N PHE A 542 36.71 -9.69 35.30
CA PHE A 542 36.25 -9.09 36.54
C PHE A 542 36.93 -9.73 37.74
N ASN A 543 37.27 -8.92 38.74
CA ASN A 543 37.93 -9.38 39.95
C ASN A 543 37.13 -8.92 41.18
N ILE A 544 36.88 -9.85 42.10
CA ILE A 544 36.28 -9.59 43.40
C ILE A 544 37.24 -10.04 44.48
N VAL A 545 37.56 -9.12 45.39
CA VAL A 545 38.25 -9.43 46.65
C VAL A 545 37.22 -9.36 47.77
N TYR A 546 37.12 -10.44 48.54
CA TYR A 546 36.19 -10.53 49.65
C TYR A 546 36.82 -11.14 50.89
N LYS A 547 36.30 -10.76 52.05
CA LYS A 547 36.66 -11.30 53.34
C LYS A 547 35.61 -12.30 53.79
N HIS A 548 36.01 -13.47 54.25
CA HIS A 548 35.07 -14.43 54.82
C HIS A 548 34.65 -13.98 56.23
N LYS A 549 33.35 -13.96 56.52
CA LYS A 549 32.79 -13.39 57.77
C LYS A 549 33.25 -14.13 59.02
N GLU A 550 33.29 -15.46 58.99
CA GLU A 550 33.70 -16.30 60.14
C GLU A 550 35.22 -16.32 60.34
N THR A 551 35.98 -16.74 59.31
CA THR A 551 37.44 -16.91 59.41
C THR A 551 38.23 -15.62 59.30
N GLY A 552 37.64 -14.56 58.72
CA GLY A 552 38.31 -13.29 58.48
C GLY A 552 39.40 -13.33 57.40
N TYR A 553 39.50 -14.41 56.63
CA TYR A 553 40.50 -14.58 55.56
C TYR A 553 40.10 -13.87 54.26
N ALA A 554 41.10 -13.44 53.51
CA ALA A 554 40.94 -12.81 52.20
C ALA A 554 40.86 -13.84 51.07
N TYR A 555 39.93 -13.64 50.15
CA TYR A 555 39.75 -14.43 48.94
C TYR A 555 39.76 -13.52 47.72
N LEU A 556 40.38 -14.00 46.63
CA LEU A 556 40.34 -13.38 45.31
C LEU A 556 39.58 -14.28 44.34
N LYS A 557 38.61 -13.71 43.64
CA LYS A 557 37.87 -14.37 42.57
C LYS A 557 38.06 -13.60 41.27
N ARG A 558 38.67 -14.23 40.28
CA ARG A 558 38.79 -13.72 38.91
C ARG A 558 37.83 -14.48 38.02
N PHE A 559 37.00 -13.79 37.25
CA PHE A 559 35.97 -14.44 36.45
C PHE A 559 35.56 -13.61 35.23
N ARG A 560 35.00 -14.30 34.24
CA ARG A 560 34.26 -13.68 33.14
C ARG A 560 32.78 -13.90 33.37
N MET A 561 32.00 -12.86 33.12
CA MET A 561 30.56 -13.00 33.04
C MET A 561 30.22 -13.54 31.64
N ASN A 562 29.15 -14.30 31.52
CA ASN A 562 28.76 -14.93 30.24
C ASN A 562 27.24 -14.94 30.03
N GLN A 563 26.47 -14.37 30.97
CA GLN A 563 25.01 -14.32 30.91
C GLN A 563 24.55 -12.86 30.97
N TRP A 564 23.77 -12.42 29.99
CA TRP A 564 23.44 -11.00 29.81
C TRP A 564 22.01 -10.78 29.32
N MET A 565 21.10 -11.73 29.55
CA MET A 565 19.72 -11.55 29.06
C MET A 565 19.11 -10.28 29.66
N LEU A 566 18.49 -9.50 28.77
CA LEU A 566 17.88 -8.22 29.09
C LEU A 566 16.82 -8.39 30.20
N GLY A 567 16.84 -7.51 31.19
CA GLY A 567 15.88 -7.50 32.31
C GLY A 567 16.09 -8.60 33.35
N LYS A 568 16.94 -9.62 33.08
CA LYS A 568 17.23 -10.69 34.04
C LYS A 568 18.35 -10.29 34.98
N SER A 569 18.19 -10.66 36.25
CA SER A 569 19.22 -10.51 37.28
C SER A 569 20.07 -11.76 37.37
N TYR A 570 21.37 -11.58 37.50
CA TYR A 570 22.33 -12.66 37.69
C TYR A 570 23.24 -12.37 38.89
N GLY A 571 23.79 -13.43 39.47
CA GLY A 571 24.52 -13.38 40.74
C GLY A 571 23.68 -13.94 41.91
N PRO A 572 24.03 -13.60 43.17
CA PRO A 572 25.11 -12.71 43.58
C PRO A 572 26.50 -13.28 43.22
N LEU A 573 27.44 -12.41 42.87
CA LEU A 573 28.81 -12.81 42.52
C LEU A 573 29.64 -13.17 43.77
N LEU A 574 29.20 -12.70 44.94
CA LEU A 574 29.77 -12.95 46.25
C LEU A 574 29.18 -14.24 46.86
N PRO A 575 29.99 -15.09 47.52
CA PRO A 575 29.44 -16.21 48.29
C PRO A 575 28.70 -15.72 49.55
N THR A 576 27.77 -16.53 50.07
CA THR A 576 26.88 -16.18 51.20
C THR A 576 27.62 -15.68 52.46
N GLN A 577 28.78 -16.26 52.77
CA GLN A 577 29.62 -15.87 53.90
C GLN A 577 30.72 -14.86 53.54
N GLY A 578 30.70 -14.30 52.33
CA GLY A 578 31.61 -13.25 51.90
C GLY A 578 31.14 -11.87 52.34
N GLN A 579 32.11 -11.00 52.65
CA GLN A 579 31.96 -9.55 52.77
C GLN A 579 32.81 -8.91 51.67
N LEU A 580 32.17 -8.17 50.77
CA LEU A 580 32.85 -7.52 49.65
C LEU A 580 33.87 -6.49 50.17
N MET A 581 35.11 -6.57 49.68
CA MET A 581 36.17 -5.59 49.95
C MET A 581 36.42 -4.71 48.72
N HIS A 582 36.67 -5.32 47.57
CA HIS A 582 36.92 -4.61 46.31
C HIS A 582 36.28 -5.33 45.12
N PHE A 583 35.79 -4.52 44.17
CA PHE A 583 35.39 -4.93 42.82
C PHE A 583 36.19 -4.08 41.83
N PHE A 584 36.90 -4.71 40.90
CA PHE A 584 37.70 -4.00 39.90
C PHE A 584 37.88 -4.87 38.65
N ILE A 585 38.28 -4.22 37.56
CA ILE A 585 38.34 -4.81 36.22
C ILE A 585 39.79 -4.82 35.75
N GLY A 586 40.16 -5.83 34.96
CA GLY A 586 41.47 -5.93 34.33
C GLY A 586 42.29 -7.11 34.84
N GLU A 587 43.47 -7.30 34.26
CA GLU A 587 44.23 -8.54 34.45
C GLU A 587 45.37 -8.42 35.47
N ASN A 588 45.97 -7.23 35.61
CA ASN A 588 47.25 -7.04 36.29
C ASN A 588 47.15 -6.06 37.47
N TRP A 589 46.73 -6.59 38.61
CA TRP A 589 46.61 -5.86 39.86
C TRP A 589 47.49 -6.49 40.94
N GLN A 590 48.07 -5.65 41.79
CA GLN A 590 48.79 -6.06 42.98
C GLN A 590 47.89 -5.88 44.21
N LEU A 591 47.74 -6.95 44.99
CA LEU A 591 46.92 -7.02 46.19
C LEU A 591 47.81 -7.16 47.42
N THR A 592 47.68 -6.26 48.38
CA THR A 592 48.47 -6.25 49.62
C THR A 592 47.53 -6.32 50.83
N PRO A 593 47.25 -7.52 51.37
CA PRO A 593 46.42 -7.67 52.56
C PRO A 593 47.13 -7.13 53.81
N VAL A 594 46.41 -6.36 54.63
CA VAL A 594 46.88 -5.83 55.91
C VAL A 594 46.28 -6.69 57.04
N TYR A 595 47.12 -7.36 57.82
CA TYR A 595 46.68 -8.30 58.86
C TYR A 595 46.36 -7.60 60.20
N LYS A 596 45.51 -8.22 61.03
CA LYS A 596 44.98 -7.62 62.27
C LYS A 596 45.90 -7.74 63.50
N GLU A 597 46.77 -8.75 63.53
CA GLU A 597 47.77 -8.94 64.59
C GLU A 597 49.15 -8.58 64.05
N SER A 598 49.72 -7.48 64.54
CA SER A 598 51.09 -7.05 64.20
C SER A 598 52.09 -7.65 65.18
N SER A 599 52.75 -8.76 64.82
CA SER A 599 54.08 -9.03 65.38
C SER A 599 55.11 -8.23 64.57
N LEU A 600 56.19 -7.83 65.24
CA LEU A 600 57.20 -6.82 64.87
C LEU A 600 58.04 -7.08 63.60
N LEU A 601 57.55 -7.89 62.65
CA LEU A 601 58.15 -8.11 61.34
C LEU A 601 57.08 -7.85 60.26
N ARG A 602 57.08 -6.66 59.68
CA ARG A 602 56.30 -6.35 58.46
C ARG A 602 57.00 -6.97 57.25
N GLU A 603 56.57 -8.15 56.85
CA GLU A 603 56.66 -8.53 55.45
C GLU A 603 55.40 -8.02 54.75
N ASP A 604 55.54 -6.96 53.95
CA ASP A 604 54.47 -6.50 53.05
C ASP A 604 54.33 -7.53 51.91
N GLU A 605 53.60 -8.61 52.17
CA GLU A 605 53.32 -9.61 51.16
C GLU A 605 52.35 -9.07 50.11
N SER A 606 52.70 -9.26 48.84
CA SER A 606 51.87 -8.83 47.72
C SER A 606 51.55 -9.99 46.79
N PHE A 607 50.30 -10.07 46.36
CA PHE A 607 49.80 -11.08 45.45
C PHE A 607 49.46 -10.42 44.11
N HIS A 608 49.81 -11.04 42.99
CA HIS A 608 49.40 -10.55 41.68
C HIS A 608 48.18 -11.30 41.18
N THR A 609 47.22 -10.58 40.61
CA THR A 609 46.00 -11.21 40.07
C THR A 609 46.34 -12.17 38.93
N SER A 610 47.35 -11.87 38.11
CA SER A 610 47.86 -12.71 37.02
C SER A 610 48.14 -14.15 37.42
N ASP A 611 48.56 -14.37 38.66
CA ASP A 611 49.00 -15.67 39.17
C ASP A 611 47.82 -16.60 39.49
N TYR A 612 46.59 -16.07 39.45
CA TYR A 612 45.37 -16.81 39.74
C TYR A 612 44.55 -17.05 38.47
N LEU A 613 44.03 -18.27 38.32
CA LEU A 613 43.21 -18.66 37.19
C LEU A 613 41.87 -17.89 37.13
N ILE A 614 41.43 -17.59 35.92
CA ILE A 614 40.10 -17.04 35.63
C ILE A 614 39.10 -18.21 35.70
N LYS A 615 38.13 -18.13 36.60
CA LYS A 615 37.10 -19.15 36.83
C LYS A 615 35.72 -18.68 36.36
N GLY A 616 34.71 -19.55 36.48
CA GLY A 616 33.32 -19.18 36.23
C GLY A 616 32.77 -18.21 37.29
N SER A 617 31.76 -17.42 36.92
CA SER A 617 31.10 -16.45 37.79
C SER A 617 30.44 -17.07 39.03
N ASN A 618 30.13 -18.37 39.04
CA ASN A 618 29.57 -19.09 40.19
C ASN A 618 30.61 -19.78 41.08
N THR A 619 31.89 -19.81 40.68
CA THR A 619 32.93 -20.52 41.44
C THR A 619 33.38 -19.72 42.66
N GLN A 620 33.80 -20.41 43.74
CA GLN A 620 34.41 -19.76 44.90
C GLN A 620 35.79 -19.18 44.55
N GLY A 621 36.14 -18.07 45.21
CA GLY A 621 37.46 -17.44 45.09
C GLY A 621 38.57 -18.31 45.68
N VAL A 622 39.80 -18.02 45.28
CA VAL A 622 41.01 -18.63 45.86
C VAL A 622 41.40 -17.85 47.11
N ARG A 623 41.67 -18.56 48.19
CA ARG A 623 42.15 -17.96 49.44
C ARG A 623 43.56 -17.41 49.23
N LEU A 624 43.78 -16.14 49.54
CA LEU A 624 45.10 -15.51 49.44
C LEU A 624 46.03 -16.05 50.54
N LYS A 625 45.58 -15.98 51.80
CA LYS A 625 46.32 -16.52 52.95
C LYS A 625 45.38 -16.83 54.12
N ALA A 626 45.72 -17.82 54.94
CA ALA A 626 44.98 -18.20 56.14
C ALA A 626 45.33 -17.32 57.35
N LYS A 627 45.24 -15.99 57.19
CA LYS A 627 45.47 -14.99 58.26
C LYS A 627 44.34 -13.96 58.26
N VAL A 628 43.95 -13.50 59.45
CA VAL A 628 42.84 -12.53 59.61
C VAL A 628 43.27 -11.17 59.10
N ILE A 629 42.52 -10.64 58.13
CA ILE A 629 42.80 -9.33 57.52
C ILE A 629 41.91 -8.22 58.08
N SER A 630 42.47 -7.01 58.13
CA SER A 630 41.76 -5.75 58.40
C SER A 630 41.28 -5.11 57.10
N LYS A 631 42.18 -4.92 56.12
CA LYS A 631 41.89 -4.36 54.80
C LYS A 631 42.78 -4.98 53.73
N VAL A 632 42.43 -4.82 52.47
CA VAL A 632 43.32 -5.13 51.34
C VAL A 632 43.62 -3.83 50.63
N LYS A 633 44.89 -3.55 50.35
CA LYS A 633 45.26 -2.46 49.44
C LYS A 633 45.35 -3.04 48.03
N ILE A 634 44.78 -2.34 47.05
CA ILE A 634 44.89 -2.70 45.64
C ILE A 634 45.68 -1.62 44.93
N LYS A 635 46.63 -2.02 44.08
CA LYS A 635 47.38 -1.11 43.22
C LYS A 635 47.38 -1.69 41.81
N GLU A 636 46.91 -0.91 40.85
CA GLU A 636 47.06 -1.27 39.45
C GLU A 636 48.54 -1.21 39.10
N LYS A 637 49.08 -2.30 38.54
CA LYS A 637 50.42 -2.24 37.98
C LYS A 637 50.23 -1.63 36.61
N ASN A 638 50.53 -0.33 36.47
CA ASN A 638 50.72 0.24 35.16
C ASN A 638 51.71 -0.66 34.41
N LYS A 639 51.39 -0.99 33.16
CA LYS A 639 52.43 -1.42 32.23
C LYS A 639 53.44 -0.28 32.19
N ASP A 640 54.52 -0.39 32.97
CA ASP A 640 55.67 0.50 32.83
C ASP A 640 56.26 0.23 31.45
N LYS A 641 55.94 1.15 30.52
CA LYS A 641 56.50 1.38 29.18
C LYS A 641 56.40 0.25 28.14
#